data_AF-I0I1U0-F1
#
_entry.id   AF-I0I1U0-F1
#
_cell.length_a   1.000
_cell.length_b   1.000
_cell.length_c   1.000
_cell.angle_alpha   90.00
_cell.angle_beta   90.00
_cell.angle_gamma   90.00
#
_symmetry.space_group_name_H-M   'P 1'
#
loop_
_entity.id
_entity.type
_entity.pdbx_description
1 polymer ?
#
loop_
_entity_poly.entity_id
_entity_poly.type
_entity_poly.pdbx_seq_one_letter_code
_entity_poly.pdbx_strand_id
1 'polypeptide(L)'
;MQTLKRLTLQYSSFFIVTLCFLAGYGLLWLGEINRLFPVLGMLLLAIWIPGWIYWALLHPSSPWTEKLVLGSAFGYALFVIVALWLSYLPGGLDRWTFLGAFHLISLIGGFIWLYRKFSLRSSPSIQHLPMLPPPAVWLTNRGMIVAYVILLVVTIYLRTANLSYSEFQGDEAKMVMQAIGVLHGQEEVLFLHRKGPAEVLLPVAIFAFAGSLTEFTARLPFFFLHLLFIALVALLGRRIGGNRVGWLAAMLLAIDGMHVGLGRIVQYTGFIYLMSVATVYVLVHINQQLEQPSARSTRAISGALLSASIFTIAGLLAHYEAAAVVAPGTYLLWRLYRTINVGKLFFRSLVWPFIIAVVILGSFYGPFLTHPQIGDTTEHFNSAVLGLGETLYHNNLENFWQRSVLYTAAPLIVFALTLLVWALVLCYWCSKSRIHRGVAVSLVLAAVLLAYHPQPRIVQNIDLSLFLHLWFIGGVLVAPHTSPYQRMLWLWFIPIWTLAVLVFKDPGLHYYAFYTPWMLLVALTFEDLRQIAAARIDKVIGNSLAMLSVAIVLATGIYYAQRVFVEHTPELVRNWRQLASSTLPSWLALTDPESSPKMGFPHKSGWKTIGVLYESQVLRGSYASNMRQWITDWYTRGAEYCEDMPDYVLIERGEREQNQTKLFAMMGDAYALWGIVHVAGEPRLDIYKRGPAEGPPQQFDNEEYEWRFDAHHSGPIAGYVVPSVTSIFQPVLFRFGESIELTGIYLGSTSSTPGGHIDLSLRYRVIQQPQKDYTLFLQIIGENHRMIGQRDRSPTCDGKPTSTWKIGTEKIGTYRIPIFADSPMGQYPLWIGMYDGSTGERLLTYDSSGSLLGDAISIGDVTLSSSLSSEQ
;
A
#
# COMPACT_ATOMS: atom_id res chain seq x y z
N MET A 1 21.81 23.83 40.63
CA MET A 1 21.13 22.54 40.32
C MET A 1 20.16 22.60 39.14
N GLN A 2 19.22 23.55 39.06
CA GLN A 2 18.31 23.70 37.89
C GLN A 2 19.04 24.04 36.58
N THR A 3 20.12 24.83 36.63
CA THR A 3 20.99 25.15 35.48
C THR A 3 21.72 23.91 34.96
N LEU A 4 22.20 23.04 35.86
CA LEU A 4 22.84 21.76 35.51
C LEU A 4 21.85 20.75 34.92
N LYS A 5 20.61 20.68 35.45
CA LYS A 5 19.48 19.90 34.87
C LYS A 5 19.08 20.42 33.48
N ARG A 6 19.10 21.74 33.26
CA ARG A 6 18.84 22.36 31.95
C ARG A 6 19.95 22.07 30.95
N LEU A 7 21.22 22.07 31.37
CA LEU A 7 22.36 21.71 30.52
C LEU A 7 22.33 20.22 30.13
N THR A 8 22.08 19.32 31.07
CA THR A 8 21.99 17.86 30.80
C THR A 8 20.82 17.48 29.86
N LEU A 9 19.64 18.10 30.02
CA LEU A 9 18.53 17.95 29.05
C LEU A 9 18.78 18.68 27.72
N GLN A 10 19.63 19.71 27.69
CA GLN A 10 19.92 20.48 26.48
C GLN A 10 20.87 19.77 25.51
N TYR A 11 21.90 19.11 26.05
CA TYR A 11 22.85 18.31 25.28
C TYR A 11 22.28 16.94 24.90
N SER A 12 21.30 16.41 25.65
CA SER A 12 20.76 15.09 25.37
C SER A 12 20.09 14.98 24.01
N SER A 13 19.32 15.97 23.56
CA SER A 13 18.66 15.87 22.24
C SER A 13 19.63 15.97 21.06
N PHE A 14 20.61 16.87 21.14
CA PHE A 14 21.67 16.95 20.11
C PHE A 14 22.50 15.67 20.10
N PHE A 15 22.89 15.18 21.28
CA PHE A 15 23.62 13.93 21.44
C PHE A 15 22.85 12.73 20.88
N ILE A 16 21.54 12.62 21.13
CA ILE A 16 20.69 11.55 20.58
C ILE A 16 20.68 11.60 19.05
N VAL A 17 20.48 12.78 18.44
CA VAL A 17 20.47 12.92 16.97
C VAL A 17 21.84 12.52 16.40
N THR A 18 22.94 12.98 17.00
CA THR A 18 24.30 12.61 16.59
C THR A 18 24.56 11.11 16.74
N LEU A 19 24.13 10.49 17.85
CA LEU A 19 24.28 9.06 18.07
C LEU A 19 23.48 8.25 17.04
N CYS A 20 22.25 8.65 16.75
CA CYS A 20 21.42 8.02 15.71
C CYS A 20 22.01 8.20 14.32
N PHE A 21 22.65 9.34 14.04
CA PHE A 21 23.37 9.56 12.78
C PHE A 21 24.54 8.60 12.62
N LEU A 22 25.39 8.49 13.65
CA LEU A 22 26.52 7.56 13.67
C LEU A 22 26.04 6.10 13.59
N ALA A 23 24.98 5.75 14.32
CA ALA A 23 24.37 4.43 14.26
C ALA A 23 23.81 4.12 12.86
N GLY A 24 23.18 5.09 12.20
CA GLY A 24 22.68 4.95 10.83
C GLY A 24 23.79 4.58 9.85
N TYR A 25 24.93 5.27 9.90
CA TYR A 25 26.09 4.94 9.08
C TYR A 25 26.73 3.59 9.46
N GLY A 26 26.81 3.29 10.76
CA GLY A 26 27.26 1.98 11.22
C GLY A 26 26.42 0.84 10.65
N LEU A 27 25.10 1.02 10.59
CA LEU A 27 24.18 0.05 9.98
C LEU A 27 24.37 -0.07 8.47
N LEU A 28 24.66 1.02 7.76
CA LEU A 28 24.99 0.94 6.33
C LEU A 28 26.27 0.13 6.08
N TRP A 29 27.29 0.29 6.94
CA TRP A 29 28.57 -0.43 6.85
C TRP A 29 28.42 -1.93 7.13
N LEU A 30 27.48 -2.31 8.00
CA LEU A 30 27.19 -3.71 8.32
C LEU A 30 26.37 -4.42 7.22
N GLY A 31 26.08 -3.76 6.08
CA GLY A 31 25.25 -4.30 5.02
C GLY A 31 25.75 -5.58 4.36
N GLU A 32 27.07 -5.82 4.37
CA GLU A 32 27.66 -7.08 3.89
C GLU A 32 27.31 -8.27 4.79
N ILE A 33 27.05 -8.03 6.08
CA ILE A 33 26.70 -9.08 7.05
C ILE A 33 25.22 -9.45 6.95
N ASN A 34 24.35 -8.44 6.85
CA ASN A 34 22.92 -8.65 6.75
C ASN A 34 22.24 -7.47 6.04
N ARG A 35 21.45 -7.80 5.02
CA ARG A 35 20.73 -6.83 4.19
C ARG A 35 19.62 -6.09 4.93
N LEU A 36 19.27 -6.52 6.14
CA LEU A 36 18.41 -5.77 7.06
C LEU A 36 19.06 -4.46 7.53
N PHE A 37 20.37 -4.44 7.78
CA PHE A 37 21.02 -3.28 8.38
C PHE A 37 20.96 -2.04 7.48
N PRO A 38 21.18 -2.10 6.15
CA PRO A 38 21.02 -0.95 5.27
C PRO A 38 19.60 -0.36 5.30
N VAL A 39 18.57 -1.20 5.42
CA VAL A 39 17.18 -0.74 5.56
C VAL A 39 16.98 -0.01 6.88
N LEU A 40 17.50 -0.52 7.99
CA LEU A 40 17.46 0.17 9.28
C LEU A 40 18.25 1.49 9.26
N GLY A 41 19.40 1.51 8.59
CA GLY A 41 20.20 2.72 8.35
C GLY A 41 19.43 3.77 7.56
N MET A 42 18.76 3.37 6.47
CA MET A 42 17.85 4.21 5.69
C MET A 42 16.73 4.80 6.57
N LEU A 43 16.04 3.98 7.36
CA LEU A 43 14.97 4.44 8.25
C LEU A 43 15.47 5.48 9.27
N LEU A 44 16.70 5.37 9.75
CA LEU A 44 17.29 6.38 10.64
C LEU A 44 17.67 7.67 9.89
N LEU A 45 18.46 7.54 8.82
CA LEU A 45 19.08 8.68 8.13
C LEU A 45 18.10 9.47 7.25
N ALA A 46 17.19 8.78 6.56
CA ALA A 46 16.26 9.40 5.61
C ALA A 46 14.88 9.69 6.20
N ILE A 47 14.47 9.01 7.28
CA ILE A 47 13.14 9.18 7.88
C ILE A 47 13.24 9.80 9.27
N TRP A 48 13.84 9.09 10.23
CA TRP A 48 13.75 9.48 11.64
C TRP A 48 14.47 10.80 11.97
N ILE A 49 15.74 10.95 11.57
CA ILE A 49 16.55 12.14 11.85
C ILE A 49 15.92 13.42 11.27
N PRO A 50 15.65 13.51 9.95
CA PRO A 50 15.08 14.72 9.39
C PRO A 50 13.67 14.99 9.96
N GLY A 51 12.86 13.94 10.15
CA GLY A 51 11.56 14.05 10.79
C GLY A 51 11.62 14.63 12.21
N TRP A 52 12.54 14.13 13.04
CA TRP A 52 12.76 14.63 14.40
C TRP A 52 13.19 16.10 14.42
N ILE A 53 14.14 16.48 13.56
CA ILE A 53 14.68 17.84 13.48
C ILE A 53 13.57 18.84 13.12
N TYR A 54 12.83 18.57 12.03
CA TYR A 54 11.77 19.46 11.57
C TYR A 54 10.57 19.49 12.50
N TRP A 55 10.24 18.37 13.14
CA TRP A 55 9.23 18.36 14.19
C TRP A 55 9.66 19.21 15.40
N ALA A 56 10.90 19.07 15.88
CA ALA A 56 11.42 19.87 16.99
C ALA A 56 11.54 21.36 16.65
N LEU A 57 11.72 21.71 15.37
CA LEU A 57 11.70 23.09 14.87
C LEU A 57 10.31 23.73 14.92
N LEU A 58 9.29 22.98 14.47
CA LEU A 58 7.91 23.45 14.39
C LEU A 58 7.20 23.41 15.75
N HIS A 59 7.54 22.41 16.57
CA HIS A 59 6.90 22.12 17.87
C HIS A 59 7.95 22.02 19.00
N PRO A 60 8.68 23.11 19.32
CA PRO A 60 9.80 23.06 20.25
C PRO A 60 9.41 22.61 21.68
N SER A 61 8.17 22.91 22.08
CA SER A 61 7.59 22.55 23.37
C SER A 61 7.03 21.13 23.43
N SER A 62 7.06 20.35 22.35
CA SER A 62 6.49 19.00 22.36
C SER A 62 7.30 18.07 23.27
N PRO A 63 6.64 17.18 24.03
CA PRO A 63 7.31 16.17 24.83
C PRO A 63 8.05 15.15 23.96
N TRP A 64 9.00 14.44 24.58
CA TRP A 64 9.79 13.39 23.93
C TRP A 64 8.94 12.36 23.18
N THR A 65 7.83 11.90 23.77
CA THR A 65 6.95 10.90 23.14
C THR A 65 6.32 11.41 21.85
N GLU A 66 5.92 12.68 21.81
CA GLU A 66 5.42 13.32 20.59
C GLU A 66 6.56 13.51 19.58
N LYS A 67 7.76 13.90 20.02
CA LYS A 67 8.94 13.99 19.13
C LYS A 67 9.29 12.65 18.50
N LEU A 68 9.16 11.55 19.24
CA LEU A 68 9.39 10.21 18.71
C LEU A 68 8.33 9.83 17.68
N VAL A 69 7.04 9.90 18.03
CA VAL A 69 5.96 9.39 17.16
C VAL A 69 5.66 10.36 16.01
N LEU A 70 5.38 11.63 16.30
CA LEU A 70 5.04 12.63 15.27
C LEU A 70 6.27 13.09 14.50
N GLY A 71 7.47 13.08 15.11
CA GLY A 71 8.71 13.28 14.36
C GLY A 71 8.94 12.17 13.33
N SER A 72 8.71 10.91 13.70
CA SER A 72 8.80 9.80 12.74
C SER A 72 7.73 9.91 11.65
N ALA A 73 6.48 10.25 12.00
CA ALA A 73 5.43 10.50 11.02
C ALA A 73 5.81 11.64 10.05
N PHE A 74 6.39 12.72 10.57
CA PHE A 74 6.85 13.84 9.76
C PHE A 74 8.01 13.42 8.86
N GLY A 75 8.88 12.53 9.35
CA GLY A 75 9.93 11.88 8.58
C GLY A 75 9.39 11.10 7.38
N TYR A 76 8.35 10.28 7.58
CA TYR A 76 7.71 9.53 6.49
C TYR A 76 7.07 10.45 5.45
N ALA A 77 6.37 11.50 5.90
CA ALA A 77 5.80 12.50 5.01
C ALA A 77 6.88 13.18 4.16
N LEU A 78 7.94 13.66 4.83
CA LEU A 78 9.09 14.29 4.17
C LEU A 78 9.80 13.32 3.23
N PHE A 79 9.92 12.04 3.62
CA PHE A 79 10.56 11.03 2.81
C PHE A 79 9.87 10.87 1.46
N VAL A 80 8.55 10.67 1.46
CA VAL A 80 7.76 10.50 0.24
C VAL A 80 7.84 11.74 -0.66
N ILE A 81 7.74 12.94 -0.08
CA ILE A 81 7.82 14.19 -0.84
C ILE A 81 9.18 14.33 -1.53
N VAL A 82 10.26 14.08 -0.79
CA VAL A 82 11.62 14.20 -1.31
C VAL A 82 11.91 13.10 -2.33
N ALA A 83 11.54 11.85 -2.04
CA ALA A 83 11.73 10.73 -2.96
C ALA A 83 11.00 10.95 -4.29
N LEU A 84 9.79 11.53 -4.26
CA LEU A 84 9.06 11.95 -5.45
C LEU A 84 9.81 13.01 -6.25
N TRP A 85 10.37 14.02 -5.58
CA TRP A 85 11.15 15.05 -6.29
C TRP A 85 12.44 14.50 -6.86
N LEU A 86 13.10 13.59 -6.14
CA LEU A 86 14.30 12.91 -6.64
C LEU A 86 13.97 12.01 -7.83
N SER A 87 12.81 11.36 -7.89
CA SER A 87 12.46 10.49 -9.02
C SER A 87 12.33 11.24 -10.36
N TYR A 88 12.24 12.57 -10.35
CA TYR A 88 12.29 13.39 -11.57
C TYR A 88 13.71 13.75 -12.02
N LEU A 89 14.74 13.31 -11.30
CA LEU A 89 16.13 13.49 -11.74
C LEU A 89 16.47 12.48 -12.84
N PRO A 90 17.19 12.90 -13.90
CA PRO A 90 17.60 11.99 -14.97
C PRO A 90 18.59 10.94 -14.46
N GLY A 91 18.54 9.73 -15.03
CA GLY A 91 19.51 8.66 -14.74
C GLY A 91 19.13 7.72 -13.60
N GLY A 92 17.90 7.82 -13.08
CA GLY A 92 17.40 6.93 -12.03
C GLY A 92 17.86 7.31 -10.63
N LEU A 93 17.55 6.45 -9.65
CA LEU A 93 17.80 6.71 -8.23
C LEU A 93 18.79 5.73 -7.64
N ASP A 94 19.82 6.27 -6.98
CA ASP A 94 20.82 5.49 -6.27
C ASP A 94 20.93 5.87 -4.78
N ARG A 95 21.75 5.12 -4.05
CA ARG A 95 21.98 5.35 -2.61
C ARG A 95 22.46 6.76 -2.31
N TRP A 96 23.34 7.29 -3.16
CA TRP A 96 24.03 8.56 -2.92
C TRP A 96 23.12 9.76 -3.15
N THR A 97 22.21 9.66 -4.12
CA THR A 97 21.16 10.64 -4.39
C THR A 97 20.26 10.80 -3.16
N PHE A 98 19.82 9.69 -2.56
CA PHE A 98 19.07 9.71 -1.31
C PHE A 98 19.87 10.31 -0.15
N LEU A 99 21.08 9.81 0.11
CA LEU A 99 21.92 10.28 1.22
C LEU A 99 22.24 11.78 1.08
N GLY A 100 22.63 12.24 -0.11
CA GLY A 100 22.93 13.64 -0.38
C GLY A 100 21.75 14.56 -0.07
N ALA A 101 20.56 14.19 -0.57
CA ALA A 101 19.34 14.95 -0.33
C ALA A 101 18.95 15.02 1.15
N PHE A 102 18.89 13.87 1.84
CA PHE A 102 18.46 13.83 3.24
C PHE A 102 19.50 14.39 4.21
N HIS A 103 20.79 14.32 3.89
CA HIS A 103 21.82 15.04 4.66
C HIS A 103 21.69 16.54 4.48
N LEU A 104 21.50 17.04 3.26
CA LEU A 104 21.31 18.47 3.03
C LEU A 104 20.10 19.00 3.81
N ILE A 105 18.97 18.28 3.75
CA ILE A 105 17.77 18.62 4.51
C ILE A 105 18.02 18.60 6.02
N SER A 106 18.68 17.54 6.52
CA SER A 106 19.00 17.42 7.94
C SER A 106 19.98 18.49 8.43
N LEU A 107 20.96 18.88 7.60
CA LEU A 107 21.93 19.93 7.90
C LEU A 107 21.25 21.31 7.94
N ILE A 108 20.42 21.64 6.94
CA ILE A 108 19.68 22.90 6.91
C ILE A 108 18.74 23.00 8.13
N GLY A 109 17.92 21.97 8.36
CA GLY A 109 17.03 21.92 9.52
C GLY A 109 17.80 21.98 10.85
N GLY A 110 18.89 21.22 10.96
CA GLY A 110 19.75 21.16 12.14
C GLY A 110 20.40 22.50 12.45
N PHE A 111 20.92 23.19 11.44
CA PHE A 111 21.51 24.53 11.58
C PHE A 111 20.46 25.54 12.04
N ILE A 112 19.28 25.58 11.41
CA ILE A 112 18.18 26.49 11.81
C ILE A 112 17.74 26.18 13.25
N TRP A 113 17.68 24.91 13.61
CA TRP A 113 17.27 24.46 14.94
C TRP A 113 18.27 24.92 16.02
N LEU A 114 19.56 24.68 15.79
CA LEU A 114 20.62 25.11 16.68
C LEU A 114 20.67 26.64 16.77
N TYR A 115 20.64 27.34 15.63
CA TYR A 115 20.65 28.80 15.57
C TYR A 115 19.52 29.39 16.41
N ARG A 116 18.26 28.96 16.21
CA ARG A 116 17.12 29.44 17.01
C ARG A 116 17.28 29.13 18.50
N LYS A 117 17.80 27.96 18.83
CA LYS A 117 18.02 27.54 20.22
C LYS A 117 19.10 28.38 20.91
N PHE A 118 20.11 28.85 20.18
CA PHE A 118 21.17 29.72 20.69
C PHE A 118 20.78 31.21 20.69
N SER A 119 20.12 31.72 19.66
CA SER A 119 19.68 33.13 19.57
C SER A 119 18.58 33.50 20.57
N LEU A 120 17.80 32.54 21.07
CA LEU A 120 16.83 32.78 22.14
C LEU A 120 17.46 32.89 23.55
N ARG A 121 18.78 32.71 23.69
CA ARG A 121 19.51 32.92 24.96
C ARG A 121 19.73 34.39 25.32
N SER A 122 19.53 35.34 24.39
CA SER A 122 19.91 36.75 24.55
C SER A 122 18.76 37.73 24.85
N SER A 123 17.52 37.28 25.13
CA SER A 123 16.43 38.16 25.62
C SER A 123 16.09 37.90 27.09
N PRO A 124 16.25 38.89 28.00
CA PRO A 124 16.03 38.70 29.45
C PRO A 124 14.56 38.61 29.91
N SER A 125 13.57 38.60 29.03
CA SER A 125 12.19 38.99 29.40
C SER A 125 11.08 37.99 29.06
N ILE A 126 11.33 36.67 29.10
CA ILE A 126 10.23 35.70 29.01
C ILE A 126 9.96 35.13 30.39
N GLN A 127 9.06 35.80 31.12
CA GLN A 127 8.34 35.19 32.24
C GLN A 127 7.74 33.88 31.76
N HIS A 128 8.17 32.79 32.40
CA HIS A 128 7.69 31.46 32.14
C HIS A 128 6.18 31.42 32.38
N LEU A 129 5.41 31.20 31.30
CA LEU A 129 4.08 30.63 31.42
C LEU A 129 4.15 29.43 32.39
N PRO A 130 3.16 29.25 33.28
CA PRO A 130 3.05 27.99 33.98
C PRO A 130 2.99 26.88 32.93
N MET A 131 3.97 25.99 32.95
CA MET A 131 3.86 24.73 32.24
C MET A 131 2.53 24.13 32.68
N LEU A 132 1.62 23.89 31.74
CA LEU A 132 0.69 22.77 31.88
C LEU A 132 1.51 21.61 32.46
N PRO A 133 1.03 20.95 33.53
CA PRO A 133 1.85 20.01 34.29
C PRO A 133 2.56 19.09 33.30
N PRO A 134 3.88 18.88 33.47
CA PRO A 134 4.64 18.11 32.50
C PRO A 134 3.91 16.78 32.26
N PRO A 135 4.00 16.19 31.05
CA PRO A 135 3.53 14.82 30.84
C PRO A 135 4.32 13.78 31.67
N ALA A 136 5.02 14.20 32.73
CA ALA A 136 5.59 13.40 33.80
C ALA A 136 4.54 12.70 34.69
N VAL A 137 3.23 12.86 34.42
CA VAL A 137 2.21 11.93 34.95
C VAL A 137 2.28 10.55 34.24
N TRP A 138 3.11 10.40 33.19
CA TRP A 138 3.37 9.12 32.52
C TRP A 138 3.84 8.00 33.47
N LEU A 139 4.44 8.35 34.62
CA LEU A 139 5.13 7.41 35.54
C LEU A 139 4.49 7.17 36.91
N THR A 140 3.39 7.82 37.27
CA THR A 140 2.80 7.60 38.60
C THR A 140 1.91 6.37 38.67
N ASN A 141 1.28 5.96 37.56
CA ASN A 141 0.45 4.75 37.51
C ASN A 141 1.18 3.60 36.82
N ARG A 142 1.88 2.78 37.61
CA ARG A 142 2.61 1.59 37.15
C ARG A 142 1.74 0.67 36.27
N GLY A 143 0.44 0.56 36.56
CA GLY A 143 -0.48 -0.27 35.77
C GLY A 143 -0.68 0.22 34.33
N MET A 144 -0.71 1.54 34.10
CA MET A 144 -0.84 2.07 32.74
C MET A 144 0.45 1.89 31.93
N ILE A 145 1.62 1.93 32.56
CA ILE A 145 2.88 1.63 31.87
C ILE A 145 2.86 0.20 31.36
N VAL A 146 2.52 -0.76 32.23
CA VAL A 146 2.39 -2.17 31.85
C VAL A 146 1.40 -2.33 30.70
N ALA A 147 0.24 -1.66 30.77
CA ALA A 147 -0.75 -1.71 29.69
C ALA A 147 -0.20 -1.22 28.34
N TYR A 148 0.53 -0.10 28.30
CA TYR A 148 1.15 0.40 27.07
C TYR A 148 2.31 -0.48 26.57
N VAL A 149 3.05 -1.13 27.48
CA VAL A 149 4.06 -2.14 27.11
C VAL A 149 3.39 -3.35 26.47
N ILE A 150 2.30 -3.86 27.05
CA ILE A 150 1.51 -4.95 26.46
C ILE A 150 0.99 -4.56 25.08
N LEU A 151 0.46 -3.33 24.92
CA LEU A 151 0.03 -2.81 23.61
C LEU A 151 1.17 -2.87 22.59
N LEU A 152 2.37 -2.40 22.96
CA LEU A 152 3.54 -2.42 22.08
C LEU A 152 3.93 -3.86 21.72
N VAL A 153 4.03 -4.76 22.71
CA VAL A 153 4.41 -6.17 22.49
C VAL A 153 3.41 -6.87 21.58
N VAL A 154 2.11 -6.73 21.84
CA VAL A 154 1.05 -7.32 21.00
C VAL A 154 1.10 -6.75 19.59
N THR A 155 1.25 -5.43 19.45
CA THR A 155 1.32 -4.77 18.13
C THR A 155 2.50 -5.27 17.31
N ILE A 156 3.69 -5.36 17.93
CA ILE A 156 4.91 -5.86 17.29
C ILE A 156 4.73 -7.34 16.94
N TYR A 157 4.40 -8.18 17.91
CA TYR A 157 4.29 -9.62 17.74
C TYR A 157 3.32 -9.99 16.60
N LEU A 158 2.09 -9.48 16.62
CA LEU A 158 1.09 -9.81 15.60
C LEU A 158 1.48 -9.34 14.18
N ARG A 159 2.41 -8.38 14.04
CA ARG A 159 2.85 -7.85 12.75
C ARG A 159 4.19 -8.37 12.28
N THR A 160 5.04 -8.91 13.16
CA THR A 160 6.39 -9.37 12.80
C THR A 160 6.59 -10.87 12.93
N ALA A 161 5.80 -11.56 13.76
CA ALA A 161 5.93 -13.01 13.90
C ALA A 161 5.65 -13.69 12.55
N ASN A 162 6.59 -14.49 12.06
CA ASN A 162 6.53 -15.16 10.74
C ASN A 162 6.36 -14.21 9.54
N LEU A 163 6.80 -12.95 9.63
CA LEU A 163 6.60 -11.96 8.57
C LEU A 163 7.28 -12.32 7.23
N SER A 164 8.36 -13.11 7.28
CA SER A 164 9.09 -13.58 6.10
C SER A 164 8.47 -14.82 5.44
N TYR A 165 7.51 -15.49 6.10
CA TYR A 165 6.99 -16.78 5.62
C TYR A 165 6.26 -16.63 4.29
N SER A 166 5.43 -15.59 4.17
CA SER A 166 4.57 -15.44 3.01
C SER A 166 5.31 -14.84 1.83
N GLU A 167 5.14 -15.45 0.67
CA GLU A 167 5.51 -14.87 -0.62
C GLU A 167 4.71 -13.59 -0.89
N PHE A 168 5.09 -12.79 -1.88
CA PHE A 168 4.39 -11.55 -2.22
C PHE A 168 2.97 -11.83 -2.68
N GLN A 169 2.02 -11.13 -2.07
CA GLN A 169 0.60 -11.28 -2.33
C GLN A 169 0.00 -10.02 -2.96
N GLY A 170 -1.11 -10.20 -3.67
CA GLY A 170 -1.93 -9.08 -4.16
C GLY A 170 -1.13 -8.08 -5.01
N ASP A 171 -1.03 -6.85 -4.51
CA ASP A 171 -0.32 -5.74 -5.17
C ASP A 171 1.13 -5.60 -4.68
N GLU A 172 1.62 -6.38 -3.70
CA GLU A 172 2.99 -6.22 -3.16
C GLU A 172 4.05 -6.36 -4.25
N ALA A 173 3.98 -7.45 -5.04
CA ALA A 173 4.92 -7.67 -6.12
C ALA A 173 4.83 -6.57 -7.18
N LYS A 174 3.61 -6.06 -7.47
CA LYS A 174 3.44 -4.92 -8.37
C LYS A 174 4.25 -3.71 -7.88
N MET A 175 4.27 -3.43 -6.58
CA MET A 175 5.01 -2.31 -6.00
C MET A 175 6.51 -2.49 -6.11
N VAL A 176 6.98 -3.71 -5.89
CA VAL A 176 8.39 -4.08 -6.06
C VAL A 176 8.81 -3.95 -7.53
N MET A 177 8.02 -4.45 -8.47
CA MET A 177 8.30 -4.36 -9.91
C MET A 177 8.28 -2.91 -10.40
N GLN A 178 7.33 -2.09 -9.93
CA GLN A 178 7.29 -0.67 -10.25
C GLN A 178 8.48 0.10 -9.68
N ALA A 179 8.95 -0.26 -8.48
CA ALA A 179 10.13 0.35 -7.89
C ALA A 179 11.40 0.09 -8.72
N ILE A 180 11.53 -1.09 -9.34
CA ILE A 180 12.61 -1.39 -10.29
C ILE A 180 12.59 -0.41 -11.48
N GLY A 181 11.40 -0.14 -12.03
CA GLY A 181 11.25 0.85 -13.11
C GLY A 181 11.75 2.25 -12.71
N VAL A 182 11.36 2.73 -11.52
CA VAL A 182 11.80 4.05 -11.01
C VAL A 182 13.32 4.09 -10.79
N LEU A 183 13.94 3.00 -10.30
CA LEU A 183 15.40 2.93 -10.17
C LEU A 183 16.12 3.05 -11.50
N HIS A 184 15.53 2.50 -12.57
CA HIS A 184 16.05 2.60 -13.94
C HIS A 184 15.67 3.90 -14.65
N GLY A 185 15.11 4.89 -13.94
CA GLY A 185 14.74 6.19 -14.51
C GLY A 185 13.46 6.17 -15.34
N GLN A 186 12.54 5.24 -15.06
CA GLN A 186 11.19 5.20 -15.66
C GLN A 186 10.18 5.85 -14.69
N GLU A 187 10.22 7.18 -14.53
CA GLU A 187 9.37 7.87 -13.55
C GLU A 187 7.87 7.80 -13.88
N GLU A 188 7.52 7.62 -15.17
CA GLU A 188 6.13 7.49 -15.62
C GLU A 188 5.42 6.28 -14.99
N VAL A 189 6.17 5.30 -14.49
CA VAL A 189 5.64 4.15 -13.74
C VAL A 189 4.80 4.59 -12.53
N LEU A 190 5.14 5.73 -11.92
CA LEU A 190 4.37 6.29 -10.80
C LEU A 190 2.95 6.68 -11.20
N PHE A 191 2.69 6.96 -12.48
CA PHE A 191 1.36 7.29 -13.00
C PHE A 191 0.53 6.04 -13.36
N LEU A 192 1.19 4.90 -13.62
CA LEU A 192 0.56 3.63 -14.01
C LEU A 192 -0.11 2.89 -12.84
N HIS A 193 0.25 3.23 -11.61
CA HIS A 193 -0.28 2.55 -10.42
C HIS A 193 -1.78 2.80 -10.20
N ARG A 194 -2.37 3.84 -10.81
CA ARG A 194 -3.75 4.33 -10.54
C ARG A 194 -3.98 4.77 -9.08
N LYS A 195 -2.90 4.86 -8.29
CA LYS A 195 -2.86 5.34 -6.89
C LYS A 195 -1.72 6.36 -6.76
N GLY A 196 -1.55 6.94 -5.57
CA GLY A 196 -0.46 7.88 -5.33
C GLY A 196 0.92 7.20 -5.25
N PRO A 197 2.03 7.96 -5.38
CA PRO A 197 3.38 7.40 -5.50
C PRO A 197 3.97 6.87 -4.18
N ALA A 198 3.38 7.19 -3.02
CA ALA A 198 3.99 6.91 -1.71
C ALA A 198 4.35 5.43 -1.49
N GLU A 199 3.52 4.53 -2.01
CA GLU A 199 3.69 3.08 -1.86
C GLU A 199 4.92 2.53 -2.60
N VAL A 200 5.17 3.05 -3.80
CA VAL A 200 6.28 2.63 -4.68
C VAL A 200 7.61 3.20 -4.20
N LEU A 201 7.61 4.45 -3.71
CA LEU A 201 8.83 5.17 -3.33
C LEU A 201 9.58 4.55 -2.13
N LEU A 202 8.90 3.81 -1.26
CA LEU A 202 9.53 3.11 -0.14
C LEU A 202 10.38 1.91 -0.60
N PRO A 203 9.85 0.96 -1.39
CA PRO A 203 10.64 -0.09 -2.04
C PRO A 203 11.79 0.44 -2.90
N VAL A 204 11.63 1.57 -3.61
CA VAL A 204 12.72 2.20 -4.38
C VAL A 204 13.93 2.47 -3.49
N ALA A 205 13.72 3.09 -2.33
CA ALA A 205 14.83 3.33 -1.41
C ALA A 205 15.38 2.04 -0.79
N ILE A 206 14.57 1.01 -0.54
CA ILE A 206 15.11 -0.28 -0.07
C ILE A 206 16.12 -0.82 -1.08
N PHE A 207 15.78 -0.84 -2.37
CA PHE A 207 16.72 -1.28 -3.40
C PHE A 207 17.96 -0.37 -3.48
N ALA A 208 17.79 0.95 -3.46
CA ALA A 208 18.92 1.89 -3.49
C ALA A 208 19.88 1.66 -2.30
N PHE A 209 19.36 1.37 -1.11
CA PHE A 209 20.18 1.19 0.09
C PHE A 209 20.69 -0.25 0.28
N ALA A 210 19.90 -1.28 0.00
CA ALA A 210 20.25 -2.67 0.28
C ALA A 210 20.71 -3.47 -0.95
N GLY A 211 20.54 -2.94 -2.17
CA GLY A 211 20.85 -3.62 -3.44
C GLY A 211 19.94 -4.81 -3.77
N SER A 212 19.03 -5.15 -2.86
CA SER A 212 18.08 -6.26 -2.99
C SER A 212 16.95 -6.11 -1.98
N LEU A 213 15.92 -6.93 -2.15
CA LEU A 213 14.70 -6.87 -1.37
C LEU A 213 14.12 -8.28 -1.22
N THR A 214 13.88 -8.67 0.02
CA THR A 214 13.15 -9.89 0.42
C THR A 214 11.77 -9.49 0.94
N GLU A 215 10.84 -10.44 1.09
CA GLU A 215 9.50 -10.15 1.62
C GLU A 215 9.59 -9.49 3.01
N PHE A 216 10.50 -9.95 3.87
CA PHE A 216 10.73 -9.35 5.19
C PHE A 216 11.18 -7.89 5.12
N THR A 217 12.20 -7.60 4.29
CA THR A 217 12.77 -6.25 4.20
C THR A 217 11.82 -5.28 3.49
N ALA A 218 11.06 -5.76 2.50
CA ALA A 218 10.01 -4.99 1.82
C ALA A 218 8.91 -4.52 2.77
N ARG A 219 8.47 -5.40 3.68
CA ARG A 219 7.35 -5.16 4.61
C ARG A 219 7.77 -4.30 5.82
N LEU A 220 9.06 -4.18 6.11
CA LEU A 220 9.56 -3.55 7.32
C LEU A 220 9.18 -2.06 7.48
N PRO A 221 9.32 -1.17 6.48
CA PRO A 221 8.85 0.21 6.61
C PRO A 221 7.34 0.31 6.87
N PHE A 222 6.55 -0.57 6.26
CA PHE A 222 5.10 -0.61 6.42
C PHE A 222 4.68 -1.12 7.80
N PHE A 223 5.42 -2.06 8.37
CA PHE A 223 5.31 -2.42 9.79
C PHE A 223 5.52 -1.19 10.70
N PHE A 224 6.57 -0.39 10.46
CA PHE A 224 6.84 0.80 11.27
C PHE A 224 5.75 1.86 11.12
N LEU A 225 5.17 2.05 9.92
CA LEU A 225 4.01 2.90 9.71
C LEU A 225 2.83 2.47 10.60
N HIS A 226 2.54 1.17 10.64
CA HIS A 226 1.48 0.62 11.50
C HIS A 226 1.79 0.77 13.00
N LEU A 227 3.03 0.52 13.42
CA LEU A 227 3.45 0.70 14.81
C LEU A 227 3.27 2.16 15.27
N LEU A 228 3.69 3.11 14.43
CA LEU A 228 3.53 4.54 14.69
C LEU A 228 2.05 4.95 14.69
N PHE A 229 1.24 4.39 13.80
CA PHE A 229 -0.20 4.62 13.77
C PHE A 229 -0.87 4.21 15.08
N ILE A 230 -0.62 2.99 15.57
CA ILE A 230 -1.21 2.50 16.84
C ILE A 230 -0.74 3.38 18.01
N ALA A 231 0.54 3.75 18.04
CA ALA A 231 1.08 4.66 19.05
C ALA A 231 0.40 6.04 18.99
N LEU A 232 0.11 6.54 17.80
CA LEU A 232 -0.50 7.85 17.61
C LEU A 232 -1.99 7.87 17.94
N VAL A 233 -2.73 6.78 17.67
CA VAL A 233 -4.10 6.60 18.17
C VAL A 233 -4.12 6.58 19.69
N ALA A 234 -3.17 5.89 20.33
CA ALA A 234 -3.03 5.90 21.79
C ALA A 234 -2.82 7.31 22.35
N LEU A 235 -1.99 8.12 21.68
CA LEU A 235 -1.77 9.52 22.05
C LEU A 235 -3.02 10.39 21.81
N LEU A 236 -3.72 10.22 20.68
CA LEU A 236 -4.93 10.96 20.36
C LEU A 236 -6.07 10.64 21.33
N GLY A 237 -6.36 9.34 21.54
CA GLY A 237 -7.38 8.88 22.47
C GLY A 237 -7.09 9.34 23.90
N ARG A 238 -5.82 9.34 24.32
CA ARG A 238 -5.39 9.92 25.60
C ARG A 238 -5.73 11.41 25.70
N ARG A 239 -5.51 12.15 24.63
CA ARG A 239 -5.72 13.59 24.57
C ARG A 239 -7.19 13.99 24.60
N ILE A 240 -8.09 13.15 24.07
CA ILE A 240 -9.53 13.45 24.00
C ILE A 240 -10.37 12.79 25.11
N GLY A 241 -9.91 11.66 25.68
CA GLY A 241 -10.67 10.87 26.65
C GLY A 241 -9.85 10.24 27.78
N GLY A 242 -8.57 10.58 27.91
CA GLY A 242 -7.68 10.06 28.95
C GLY A 242 -7.06 8.69 28.64
N ASN A 243 -6.17 8.23 29.54
CA ASN A 243 -5.29 7.07 29.30
C ASN A 243 -6.03 5.79 28.90
N ARG A 244 -7.21 5.53 29.49
CA ARG A 244 -8.00 4.32 29.21
C ARG A 244 -8.59 4.33 27.80
N VAL A 245 -9.09 5.47 27.36
CA VAL A 245 -9.63 5.67 26.00
C VAL A 245 -8.52 5.49 24.97
N GLY A 246 -7.36 6.12 25.20
CA GLY A 246 -6.19 5.96 24.34
C GLY A 246 -5.73 4.51 24.22
N TRP A 247 -5.58 3.83 25.36
CA TRP A 247 -5.15 2.42 25.36
C TRP A 247 -6.17 1.50 24.69
N LEU A 248 -7.46 1.62 25.02
CA LEU A 248 -8.51 0.76 24.48
C LEU A 248 -8.66 0.94 22.96
N ALA A 249 -8.75 2.18 22.46
CA ALA A 249 -8.85 2.42 21.03
C ALA A 249 -7.65 1.85 20.26
N ALA A 250 -6.44 2.07 20.78
CA ALA A 250 -5.23 1.55 20.16
C ALA A 250 -5.13 0.02 20.23
N MET A 251 -5.56 -0.59 21.34
CA MET A 251 -5.54 -2.05 21.49
C MET A 251 -6.56 -2.74 20.57
N LEU A 252 -7.77 -2.18 20.43
CA LEU A 252 -8.78 -2.70 19.50
C LEU A 252 -8.26 -2.69 18.06
N LEU A 253 -7.59 -1.61 17.63
CA LEU A 253 -6.94 -1.55 16.31
C LEU A 253 -5.68 -2.41 16.20
N ALA A 254 -4.98 -2.66 17.32
CA ALA A 254 -3.78 -3.49 17.32
C ALA A 254 -4.09 -4.95 17.03
N ILE A 255 -5.27 -5.44 17.46
CA ILE A 255 -5.74 -6.82 17.32
C ILE A 255 -6.79 -7.00 16.22
N ASP A 256 -7.34 -5.92 15.68
CA ASP A 256 -8.22 -5.96 14.51
C ASP A 256 -7.46 -6.56 13.32
N GLY A 257 -7.98 -7.65 12.77
CA GLY A 257 -7.21 -8.44 11.80
C GLY A 257 -7.09 -7.75 10.44
N MET A 258 -7.98 -6.80 10.10
CA MET A 258 -7.80 -5.95 8.93
C MET A 258 -6.52 -5.09 9.07
N HIS A 259 -6.29 -4.48 10.23
CA HIS A 259 -5.06 -3.73 10.51
C HIS A 259 -3.84 -4.62 10.82
N VAL A 260 -4.04 -5.88 11.21
CA VAL A 260 -2.93 -6.85 11.33
C VAL A 260 -2.48 -7.28 9.94
N GLY A 261 -3.39 -7.80 9.10
CA GLY A 261 -3.08 -8.27 7.76
C GLY A 261 -2.46 -7.20 6.87
N LEU A 262 -3.07 -6.00 6.83
CA LEU A 262 -2.54 -4.87 6.05
C LEU A 262 -1.20 -4.34 6.61
N GLY A 263 -0.94 -4.52 7.91
CA GLY A 263 0.33 -4.16 8.54
C GLY A 263 1.45 -5.18 8.33
N ARG A 264 1.15 -6.30 7.65
CA ARG A 264 2.07 -7.39 7.32
C ARG A 264 2.42 -7.47 5.83
N ILE A 265 1.99 -6.50 5.04
CA ILE A 265 2.24 -6.44 3.59
C ILE A 265 2.75 -5.06 3.17
N VAL A 266 3.35 -4.97 1.98
CA VAL A 266 3.73 -3.72 1.30
C VAL A 266 2.45 -3.01 0.84
N GLN A 267 1.80 -2.27 1.74
CA GLN A 267 0.53 -1.60 1.46
C GLN A 267 0.46 -0.15 1.95
N TYR A 268 0.00 0.74 1.07
CA TYR A 268 -0.17 2.18 1.34
C TYR A 268 -1.09 2.54 2.53
N THR A 269 -1.91 1.61 3.02
CA THR A 269 -2.91 1.86 4.09
C THR A 269 -2.28 2.32 5.39
N GLY A 270 -1.13 1.73 5.77
CA GLY A 270 -0.37 2.15 6.94
C GLY A 270 0.02 3.62 6.89
N PHE A 271 0.32 4.12 5.69
CA PHE A 271 0.66 5.52 5.45
C PHE A 271 -0.56 6.42 5.63
N ILE A 272 -1.71 6.07 5.04
CA ILE A 272 -2.97 6.82 5.20
C ILE A 272 -3.34 6.93 6.67
N TYR A 273 -3.30 5.84 7.42
CA TYR A 273 -3.66 5.85 8.84
C TYR A 273 -2.79 6.81 9.64
N LEU A 274 -1.47 6.69 9.48
CA LEU A 274 -0.51 7.51 10.22
C LEU A 274 -0.70 8.99 9.90
N MET A 275 -0.77 9.36 8.61
CA MET A 275 -0.95 10.74 8.17
C MET A 275 -2.30 11.32 8.62
N SER A 276 -3.36 10.51 8.57
CA SER A 276 -4.70 10.95 8.93
C SER A 276 -4.80 11.25 10.43
N VAL A 277 -4.33 10.33 11.28
CA VAL A 277 -4.32 10.53 12.74
C VAL A 277 -3.37 11.66 13.12
N ALA A 278 -2.22 11.80 12.46
CA ALA A 278 -1.28 12.90 12.71
C ALA A 278 -1.90 14.27 12.41
N THR A 279 -2.62 14.39 11.30
CA THR A 279 -3.37 15.60 10.95
C THR A 279 -4.37 15.96 12.05
N VAL A 280 -5.24 15.02 12.43
CA VAL A 280 -6.27 15.24 13.44
C VAL A 280 -5.63 15.53 14.81
N TYR A 281 -4.56 14.81 15.18
CA TYR A 281 -3.85 15.02 16.43
C TYR A 281 -3.32 16.45 16.56
N VAL A 282 -2.64 16.96 15.53
CA VAL A 282 -2.08 18.31 15.53
C VAL A 282 -3.17 19.37 15.65
N LEU A 283 -4.28 19.20 14.92
CA LEU A 283 -5.41 20.12 14.96
C LEU A 283 -6.15 20.09 16.32
N VAL A 284 -6.28 18.92 16.95
CA VAL A 284 -6.81 18.79 18.31
C VAL A 284 -5.87 19.46 19.32
N HIS A 285 -4.57 19.21 19.20
CA HIS A 285 -3.56 19.75 20.10
C HIS A 285 -3.57 21.28 20.12
N ILE A 286 -3.58 21.93 18.93
CA ILE A 286 -3.59 23.38 18.85
C ILE A 286 -4.91 24.00 19.35
N ASN A 287 -6.05 23.35 19.08
CA ASN A 287 -7.34 23.78 19.62
C ASN A 287 -7.31 23.81 21.16
N GLN A 288 -6.80 22.74 21.79
CA GLN A 288 -6.67 22.65 23.25
C GLN A 288 -5.70 23.68 23.84
N GLN A 289 -4.59 23.94 23.17
CA GLN A 289 -3.63 24.95 23.64
C GLN A 289 -4.23 26.35 23.66
N LEU A 290 -5.03 26.70 22.66
CA LEU A 290 -5.57 28.06 22.51
C LEU A 290 -6.79 28.36 23.37
N GLU A 291 -7.38 27.34 24.00
CA GLU A 291 -8.30 27.51 25.12
C GLU A 291 -7.60 28.19 26.32
N GLN A 292 -6.26 28.19 26.37
CA GLN A 292 -5.47 28.92 27.37
C GLN A 292 -5.03 30.30 26.84
N PRO A 293 -5.43 31.42 27.49
CA PRO A 293 -5.18 32.78 26.98
C PRO A 293 -3.70 33.11 26.76
N SER A 294 -2.81 32.55 27.59
CA SER A 294 -1.38 32.83 27.58
C SER A 294 -0.60 32.10 26.47
N ALA A 295 -1.21 31.13 25.78
CA ALA A 295 -0.54 30.27 24.80
C ALA A 295 -0.67 30.72 23.33
N ARG A 296 -1.25 31.90 23.07
CA ARG A 296 -1.55 32.40 21.73
C ARG A 296 -0.29 32.92 21.03
N SER A 297 0.37 32.07 20.24
CA SER A 297 1.53 32.44 19.41
C SER A 297 1.27 32.17 17.94
N THR A 298 1.44 33.18 17.07
CA THR A 298 1.35 33.04 15.60
C THR A 298 2.24 31.90 15.10
N ARG A 299 3.44 31.76 15.68
CA ARG A 299 4.41 30.73 15.26
C ARG A 299 3.91 29.32 15.57
N ALA A 300 3.31 29.11 16.74
CA ALA A 300 2.77 27.81 17.12
C ALA A 300 1.57 27.42 16.23
N ILE A 301 0.69 28.38 15.94
CA ILE A 301 -0.45 28.19 15.03
C ILE A 301 0.04 27.85 13.63
N SER A 302 0.93 28.67 13.06
CA SER A 302 1.48 28.42 11.72
C SER A 302 2.24 27.09 11.66
N GLY A 303 2.99 26.71 12.69
CA GLY A 303 3.69 25.42 12.77
C GLY A 303 2.72 24.24 12.80
N ALA A 304 1.65 24.32 13.57
CA ALA A 304 0.60 23.29 13.62
C ALA A 304 -0.15 23.18 12.29
N LEU A 305 -0.56 24.30 11.69
CA LEU A 305 -1.24 24.29 10.39
C LEU A 305 -0.33 23.74 9.29
N LEU A 306 0.96 24.10 9.29
CA LEU A 306 1.92 23.57 8.34
C LEU A 306 2.10 22.06 8.51
N SER A 307 2.28 21.55 9.73
CA SER A 307 2.39 20.10 9.97
C SER A 307 1.12 19.37 9.55
N ALA A 308 -0.07 19.88 9.90
CA ALA A 308 -1.35 19.28 9.51
C ALA A 308 -1.52 19.24 7.99
N SER A 309 -1.15 20.32 7.29
CA SER A 309 -1.15 20.35 5.82
C SER A 309 -0.20 19.31 5.25
N ILE A 310 1.07 19.27 5.68
CA ILE A 310 2.07 18.31 5.19
C ILE A 310 1.59 16.86 5.38
N PHE A 311 1.04 16.52 6.55
CA PHE A 311 0.46 15.20 6.77
C PHE A 311 -0.70 14.90 5.83
N THR A 312 -1.65 15.84 5.68
CA THR A 312 -2.81 15.65 4.79
C THR A 312 -2.36 15.42 3.35
N ILE A 313 -1.43 16.24 2.85
CA ILE A 313 -0.92 16.16 1.48
C ILE A 313 -0.13 14.86 1.25
N ALA A 314 0.76 14.51 2.18
CA ALA A 314 1.50 13.26 2.08
C ALA A 314 0.55 12.05 2.07
N GLY A 315 -0.53 12.10 2.85
CA GLY A 315 -1.60 11.10 2.79
C GLY A 315 -2.27 11.03 1.42
N LEU A 316 -2.56 12.18 0.79
CA LEU A 316 -3.13 12.23 -0.57
C LEU A 316 -2.17 11.66 -1.62
N LEU A 317 -0.86 11.86 -1.46
CA LEU A 317 0.18 11.20 -2.27
C LEU A 317 0.26 9.69 -2.05
N ALA A 318 -0.45 9.12 -1.08
CA ALA A 318 -0.63 7.66 -0.99
C ALA A 318 -1.93 7.24 -1.68
N HIS A 319 -3.05 7.86 -1.32
CA HIS A 319 -4.37 7.51 -1.86
C HIS A 319 -5.42 8.60 -1.59
N TYR A 320 -6.47 8.63 -2.41
CA TYR A 320 -7.56 9.62 -2.29
C TYR A 320 -8.32 9.52 -0.97
N GLU A 321 -8.35 8.35 -0.33
CA GLU A 321 -9.03 8.15 0.96
C GLU A 321 -8.46 9.02 2.08
N ALA A 322 -7.22 9.49 1.96
CA ALA A 322 -6.67 10.46 2.90
C ALA A 322 -7.47 11.77 2.95
N ALA A 323 -8.27 12.09 1.92
CA ALA A 323 -9.22 13.20 1.93
C ALA A 323 -10.28 13.08 3.04
N ALA A 324 -10.45 11.89 3.63
CA ALA A 324 -11.34 11.66 4.75
C ALA A 324 -11.10 12.59 5.95
N VAL A 325 -9.87 13.07 6.16
CA VAL A 325 -9.57 14.00 7.27
C VAL A 325 -10.03 15.43 7.02
N VAL A 326 -10.49 15.76 5.81
CA VAL A 326 -11.00 17.11 5.49
C VAL A 326 -12.23 17.44 6.33
N ALA A 327 -13.15 16.50 6.55
CA ALA A 327 -14.35 16.73 7.35
C ALA A 327 -14.06 17.05 8.85
N PRO A 328 -13.30 16.22 9.59
CA PRO A 328 -12.91 16.59 10.96
C PRO A 328 -11.94 17.78 10.99
N GLY A 329 -11.06 17.91 9.99
CA GLY A 329 -10.10 19.00 9.89
C GLY A 329 -10.77 20.36 9.74
N THR A 330 -11.74 20.49 8.83
CA THR A 330 -12.53 21.72 8.62
C THR A 330 -13.30 22.11 9.88
N TYR A 331 -13.90 21.15 10.58
CA TYR A 331 -14.54 21.41 11.87
C TYR A 331 -13.58 21.97 12.92
N LEU A 332 -12.38 21.37 13.05
CA LEU A 332 -11.35 21.84 13.98
C LEU A 332 -10.77 23.20 13.58
N LEU A 333 -10.64 23.48 12.28
CA LEU A 333 -10.22 24.78 11.76
C LEU A 333 -11.30 25.86 12.01
N TRP A 334 -12.58 25.51 11.86
CA TRP A 334 -13.69 26.39 12.20
C TRP A 334 -13.71 26.73 13.70
N ARG A 335 -13.50 25.73 14.58
CA ARG A 335 -13.34 25.98 16.02
C ARG A 335 -12.15 26.88 16.30
N LEU A 336 -11.01 26.61 15.67
CA LEU A 336 -9.80 27.40 15.79
C LEU A 336 -10.04 28.88 15.39
N TYR A 337 -10.72 29.11 14.27
CA TYR A 337 -11.11 30.45 13.79
C TYR A 337 -11.99 31.18 14.81
N ARG A 338 -12.98 30.49 15.40
CA ARG A 338 -13.88 31.07 16.42
C ARG A 338 -13.14 31.45 17.71
N THR A 339 -12.12 30.69 18.10
CA THR A 339 -11.35 30.93 19.33
C THR A 339 -10.34 32.09 19.19
N ILE A 340 -9.76 32.27 18.00
CA ILE A 340 -8.66 33.25 17.79
C ILE A 340 -9.16 34.71 17.78
N ASN A 341 -10.46 34.97 17.59
CA ASN A 341 -11.11 36.30 17.60
C ASN A 341 -10.42 37.41 16.77
N VAL A 342 -9.47 37.05 15.90
CA VAL A 342 -8.70 37.93 15.01
C VAL A 342 -8.53 37.20 13.68
N GLY A 343 -9.52 37.28 12.78
CA GLY A 343 -9.47 36.59 11.48
C GLY A 343 -8.18 36.84 10.70
N LYS A 344 -7.61 38.05 10.79
CA LYS A 344 -6.32 38.40 10.15
C LYS A 344 -5.15 37.50 10.60
N LEU A 345 -5.10 37.10 11.87
CA LEU A 345 -4.04 36.22 12.38
C LEU A 345 -4.17 34.82 11.79
N PHE A 346 -5.38 34.28 11.76
CA PHE A 346 -5.68 32.97 11.19
C PHE A 346 -5.32 32.88 9.69
N PHE A 347 -5.78 33.84 8.88
CA PHE A 347 -5.48 33.85 7.45
C PHE A 347 -3.98 34.03 7.14
N ARG A 348 -3.27 34.87 7.91
CA ARG A 348 -1.80 35.00 7.78
C ARG A 348 -1.08 33.68 8.06
N SER A 349 -1.58 32.88 9.00
CA SER A 349 -1.02 31.57 9.31
C SER A 349 -1.28 30.49 8.25
N LEU A 350 -2.21 30.70 7.31
CA LEU A 350 -2.54 29.76 6.24
C LEU A 350 -1.72 29.95 4.96
N VAL A 351 -1.06 31.09 4.77
CA VAL A 351 -0.34 31.41 3.52
C VAL A 351 0.72 30.35 3.17
N TRP A 352 1.63 30.07 4.10
CA TRP A 352 2.70 29.08 3.87
C TRP A 352 2.18 27.64 3.74
N PRO A 353 1.28 27.15 4.62
CA PRO A 353 0.65 25.85 4.43
C PRO A 353 -0.01 25.68 3.07
N PHE A 354 -0.71 26.70 2.56
CA PHE A 354 -1.36 26.67 1.26
C PHE A 354 -0.36 26.61 0.10
N ILE A 355 0.67 27.48 0.09
CA ILE A 355 1.70 27.47 -0.96
C ILE A 355 2.40 26.10 -1.01
N ILE A 356 2.79 25.57 0.14
CA ILE A 356 3.45 24.26 0.24
C ILE A 356 2.52 23.14 -0.23
N ALA A 357 1.22 23.23 0.07
CA ALA A 357 0.23 22.29 -0.43
C ALA A 357 0.13 22.26 -1.95
N VAL A 358 0.04 23.43 -2.57
CA VAL A 358 -0.05 23.55 -4.03
C VAL A 358 1.21 23.02 -4.70
N VAL A 359 2.40 23.33 -4.17
CA VAL A 359 3.67 22.85 -4.75
C VAL A 359 3.78 21.33 -4.67
N ILE A 360 3.53 20.73 -3.50
CA ILE A 360 3.69 19.27 -3.31
C ILE A 360 2.62 18.49 -4.08
N LEU A 361 1.35 18.90 -4.01
CA LEU A 361 0.30 18.22 -4.79
C LEU A 361 0.53 18.42 -6.30
N GLY A 362 0.90 19.64 -6.70
CA GLY A 362 1.19 19.98 -8.08
C GLY A 362 2.36 19.19 -8.68
N SER A 363 3.37 18.82 -7.88
CA SER A 363 4.50 18.05 -8.39
C SER A 363 4.14 16.65 -8.87
N PHE A 364 3.09 16.02 -8.31
CA PHE A 364 2.62 14.71 -8.80
C PHE A 364 1.36 14.86 -9.68
N TYR A 365 0.34 15.53 -9.17
CA TYR A 365 -0.96 15.60 -9.85
C TYR A 365 -0.94 16.48 -11.10
N GLY A 366 -0.04 17.47 -11.19
CA GLY A 366 0.14 18.27 -12.40
C GLY A 366 0.53 17.39 -13.59
N PRO A 367 1.70 16.70 -13.54
CA PRO A 367 2.11 15.74 -14.56
C PRO A 367 1.10 14.61 -14.80
N PHE A 368 0.53 14.04 -13.73
CA PHE A 368 -0.45 12.96 -13.83
C PHE A 368 -1.71 13.37 -14.61
N LEU A 369 -2.26 14.57 -14.38
CA LEU A 369 -3.45 15.05 -15.07
C LEU A 369 -3.22 15.32 -16.57
N THR A 370 -1.96 15.50 -16.98
CA THR A 370 -1.57 15.65 -18.39
C THR A 370 -1.18 14.33 -19.06
N HIS A 371 -1.04 13.25 -18.29
CA HIS A 371 -0.59 11.96 -18.79
C HIS A 371 -1.76 11.16 -19.41
N PRO A 372 -1.56 10.42 -20.52
CA PRO A 372 -2.64 9.64 -21.17
C PRO A 372 -3.39 8.68 -20.24
N GLN A 373 -2.70 8.13 -19.24
CA GLN A 373 -3.25 7.22 -18.22
C GLN A 373 -4.42 7.80 -17.40
N ILE A 374 -4.64 9.12 -17.42
CA ILE A 374 -5.78 9.74 -16.73
C ILE A 374 -7.13 9.24 -17.28
N GLY A 375 -7.21 8.96 -18.59
CA GLY A 375 -8.42 8.43 -19.23
C GLY A 375 -8.82 7.08 -18.64
N ASP A 376 -7.91 6.12 -18.67
CA ASP A 376 -8.07 4.79 -18.09
C ASP A 376 -8.39 4.83 -16.58
N THR A 377 -7.72 5.70 -15.84
CA THR A 377 -7.94 5.85 -14.40
C THR A 377 -9.36 6.38 -14.13
N THR A 378 -9.81 7.36 -14.91
CA THR A 378 -11.14 7.94 -14.79
C THR A 378 -12.23 6.94 -15.18
N GLU A 379 -12.04 6.22 -16.28
CA GLU A 379 -12.98 5.18 -16.72
C GLU A 379 -13.10 4.07 -15.69
N HIS A 380 -11.97 3.58 -15.16
CA HIS A 380 -11.96 2.59 -14.10
C HIS A 380 -12.65 3.10 -12.82
N PHE A 381 -12.37 4.33 -12.39
CA PHE A 381 -13.01 4.91 -11.22
C PHE A 381 -14.53 5.03 -11.41
N ASN A 382 -14.98 5.52 -12.56
CA ASN A 382 -16.41 5.69 -12.84
C ASN A 382 -17.14 4.34 -12.94
N SER A 383 -16.54 3.35 -13.59
CA SER A 383 -17.18 2.04 -13.84
C SER A 383 -17.04 1.06 -12.67
N ALA A 384 -15.83 0.89 -12.13
CA ALA A 384 -15.53 -0.12 -11.13
C ALA A 384 -15.69 0.39 -9.70
N VAL A 385 -15.42 1.68 -9.44
CA VAL A 385 -15.52 2.25 -8.08
C VAL A 385 -16.90 2.85 -7.83
N LEU A 386 -17.38 3.74 -8.69
CA LEU A 386 -18.70 4.38 -8.52
C LEU A 386 -19.86 3.60 -9.14
N GLY A 387 -19.62 2.86 -10.22
CA GLY A 387 -20.70 2.20 -10.97
C GLY A 387 -21.66 3.19 -11.64
N LEU A 388 -21.15 4.35 -12.10
CA LEU A 388 -21.98 5.38 -12.74
C LEU A 388 -22.74 4.79 -13.93
N GLY A 389 -24.06 4.92 -13.91
CA GLY A 389 -24.96 4.43 -14.96
C GLY A 389 -25.71 3.14 -14.61
N GLU A 390 -25.40 2.47 -13.49
CA GLU A 390 -26.11 1.27 -13.03
C GLU A 390 -27.22 1.58 -12.01
N THR A 391 -26.85 2.17 -10.87
CA THR A 391 -27.78 2.51 -9.78
C THR A 391 -27.43 3.88 -9.16
N LEU A 392 -28.40 4.51 -8.50
CA LEU A 392 -28.22 5.80 -7.82
C LEU A 392 -27.49 5.70 -6.47
N TYR A 393 -27.52 4.52 -5.84
CA TYR A 393 -26.82 4.18 -4.60
C TYR A 393 -26.63 2.66 -4.53
N HIS A 394 -25.73 2.21 -3.65
CA HIS A 394 -25.46 0.80 -3.36
C HIS A 394 -25.79 0.49 -1.90
N ASN A 395 -26.07 -0.76 -1.53
CA ASN A 395 -26.14 -1.16 -0.13
C ASN A 395 -25.12 -2.27 0.11
N ASN A 396 -23.95 -1.89 0.60
CA ASN A 396 -22.85 -2.82 0.86
C ASN A 396 -22.79 -3.30 2.31
N LEU A 397 -23.87 -3.19 3.10
CA LEU A 397 -23.84 -3.56 4.52
C LEU A 397 -23.58 -5.06 4.74
N GLU A 398 -24.11 -5.93 3.90
CA GLU A 398 -23.79 -7.37 3.94
C GLU A 398 -22.33 -7.63 3.56
N ASN A 399 -21.84 -6.97 2.51
CA ASN A 399 -20.45 -7.11 2.07
C ASN A 399 -19.47 -6.63 3.16
N PHE A 400 -19.79 -5.52 3.83
CA PHE A 400 -19.09 -5.06 5.03
C PHE A 400 -19.06 -6.14 6.11
N TRP A 401 -20.22 -6.75 6.41
CA TRP A 401 -20.32 -7.79 7.43
C TRP A 401 -19.43 -9.00 7.08
N GLN A 402 -19.59 -9.56 5.89
CA GLN A 402 -18.85 -10.73 5.41
C GLN A 402 -17.34 -10.51 5.46
N ARG A 403 -16.85 -9.37 4.96
CA ARG A 403 -15.42 -9.06 4.98
C ARG A 403 -14.90 -8.77 6.38
N SER A 404 -15.67 -8.08 7.21
CA SER A 404 -15.23 -7.70 8.57
C SER A 404 -15.10 -8.91 9.49
N VAL A 405 -16.03 -9.87 9.41
CA VAL A 405 -15.97 -11.09 10.23
C VAL A 405 -15.03 -12.16 9.66
N LEU A 406 -14.60 -12.02 8.40
CA LEU A 406 -13.48 -12.78 7.81
C LEU A 406 -12.12 -12.25 8.28
N TYR A 407 -11.98 -10.94 8.47
CA TYR A 407 -10.72 -10.36 8.91
C TYR A 407 -10.61 -10.27 10.42
N THR A 408 -11.73 -10.19 11.14
CA THR A 408 -11.73 -9.86 12.57
C THR A 408 -12.69 -10.76 13.34
N ALA A 409 -12.31 -11.15 14.56
CA ALA A 409 -13.14 -11.94 15.46
C ALA A 409 -14.54 -11.33 15.62
N ALA A 410 -15.58 -12.13 15.41
CA ALA A 410 -16.97 -11.66 15.50
C ALA A 410 -17.31 -10.95 16.84
N PRO A 411 -16.84 -11.42 18.03
CA PRO A 411 -17.07 -10.70 19.29
C PRO A 411 -16.54 -9.26 19.31
N LEU A 412 -15.41 -8.99 18.64
CA LEU A 412 -14.83 -7.65 18.57
C LEU A 412 -15.71 -6.73 17.73
N ILE A 413 -16.14 -7.18 16.54
CA ILE A 413 -17.02 -6.39 15.66
C ILE A 413 -18.37 -6.15 16.34
N VAL A 414 -18.97 -7.15 16.96
CA VAL A 414 -20.23 -7.01 17.71
C VAL A 414 -20.08 -6.02 18.87
N PHE A 415 -18.98 -6.11 19.64
CA PHE A 415 -18.67 -5.16 20.70
C PHE A 415 -18.56 -3.72 20.17
N ALA A 416 -17.82 -3.52 19.08
CA ALA A 416 -17.63 -2.21 18.47
C ALA A 416 -18.92 -1.63 17.86
N LEU A 417 -19.75 -2.45 17.22
CA LEU A 417 -21.03 -2.01 16.64
C LEU A 417 -22.03 -1.64 17.73
N THR A 418 -22.11 -2.46 18.79
CA THR A 418 -22.96 -2.19 19.95
C THR A 418 -22.61 -0.84 20.57
N LEU A 419 -21.31 -0.59 20.78
CA LEU A 419 -20.85 0.67 21.37
C LEU A 419 -20.99 1.86 20.42
N LEU A 420 -20.92 1.67 19.10
CA LEU A 420 -21.21 2.73 18.13
C LEU A 420 -22.68 3.19 18.21
N VAL A 421 -23.62 2.23 18.31
CA VAL A 421 -25.04 2.55 18.50
C VAL A 421 -25.24 3.29 19.82
N TRP A 422 -24.61 2.82 20.91
CA TRP A 422 -24.65 3.52 22.20
C TRP A 422 -24.03 4.92 22.14
N ALA A 423 -22.95 5.12 21.38
CA ALA A 423 -22.31 6.41 21.20
C ALA A 423 -23.31 7.45 20.69
N LEU A 424 -24.20 7.04 19.78
CA LEU A 424 -25.24 7.89 19.24
C LEU A 424 -26.44 8.03 20.19
N VAL A 425 -26.91 6.91 20.75
CA VAL A 425 -28.06 6.88 21.69
C VAL A 425 -27.81 7.79 22.89
N LEU A 426 -26.62 7.75 23.49
CA LEU A 426 -26.28 8.59 24.65
C LEU A 426 -26.36 10.08 24.34
N CYS A 427 -26.05 10.51 23.11
CA CYS A 427 -26.17 11.91 22.69
C CYS A 427 -27.61 12.44 22.79
N TYR A 428 -28.60 11.55 22.66
CA TYR A 428 -30.03 11.87 22.74
C TYR A 428 -30.63 11.55 24.11
N TRP A 429 -30.21 10.43 24.71
CA TRP A 429 -30.77 9.92 25.96
C TRP A 429 -30.45 10.82 27.16
N CYS A 430 -29.32 11.52 27.12
CA CYS A 430 -28.94 12.51 28.15
C CYS A 430 -29.88 13.73 28.20
N SER A 431 -30.71 13.95 27.17
CA SER A 431 -31.70 15.02 27.17
C SER A 431 -32.93 14.69 28.03
N LYS A 432 -33.50 15.72 28.67
CA LYS A 432 -34.80 15.63 29.37
C LYS A 432 -36.03 15.63 28.43
N SER A 433 -35.84 15.95 27.15
CA SER A 433 -36.91 15.97 26.12
C SER A 433 -37.41 14.56 25.77
N ARG A 434 -38.74 14.38 25.77
CA ARG A 434 -39.40 13.14 25.30
C ARG A 434 -39.11 12.86 23.81
N ILE A 435 -38.97 13.92 22.99
CA ILE A 435 -38.67 13.80 21.56
C ILE A 435 -37.30 13.16 21.36
N HIS A 436 -36.27 13.65 22.06
CA HIS A 436 -34.93 13.08 21.95
C HIS A 436 -34.88 11.61 22.40
N ARG A 437 -35.64 11.23 23.43
CA ARG A 437 -35.76 9.82 23.81
C ARG A 437 -36.45 8.97 22.74
N GLY A 438 -37.50 9.50 22.10
CA GLY A 438 -38.14 8.86 20.94
C GLY A 438 -37.17 8.65 19.78
N VAL A 439 -36.36 9.67 19.46
CA VAL A 439 -35.29 9.56 18.44
C VAL A 439 -34.28 8.49 18.84
N ALA A 440 -33.82 8.47 20.08
CA ALA A 440 -32.89 7.45 20.58
C ALA A 440 -33.44 6.01 20.39
N VAL A 441 -34.72 5.79 20.76
CA VAL A 441 -35.38 4.49 20.56
C VAL A 441 -35.49 4.14 19.07
N SER A 442 -35.87 5.10 18.22
CA SER A 442 -35.97 4.86 16.77
C SER A 442 -34.62 4.51 16.13
N LEU A 443 -33.52 5.09 16.61
CA LEU A 443 -32.17 4.78 16.14
C LEU A 443 -31.76 3.36 16.54
N VAL A 444 -32.08 2.92 17.75
CA VAL A 444 -31.87 1.52 18.16
C VAL A 444 -32.66 0.56 17.27
N LEU A 445 -33.95 0.86 17.03
CA LEU A 445 -34.79 0.03 16.16
C LEU A 445 -34.24 -0.02 14.73
N ALA A 446 -33.79 1.11 14.19
CA ALA A 446 -33.15 1.15 12.88
C ALA A 446 -31.88 0.29 12.82
N ALA A 447 -31.04 0.31 13.88
CA ALA A 447 -29.83 -0.53 13.95
C ALA A 447 -30.19 -2.01 13.96
N VAL A 448 -31.18 -2.40 14.77
CA VAL A 448 -31.64 -3.79 14.85
C VAL A 448 -32.20 -4.26 13.50
N LEU A 449 -32.97 -3.41 12.82
CA LEU A 449 -33.51 -3.72 11.48
C LEU A 449 -32.39 -3.88 10.44
N LEU A 450 -31.39 -3.01 10.43
CA LEU A 450 -30.25 -3.12 9.52
C LEU A 450 -29.38 -4.35 9.82
N ALA A 451 -29.19 -4.69 11.10
CA ALA A 451 -28.44 -5.88 11.49
C ALA A 451 -29.17 -7.18 11.12
N TYR A 452 -30.50 -7.20 11.23
CA TYR A 452 -31.32 -8.38 10.90
C TYR A 452 -31.58 -8.50 9.39
N HIS A 453 -31.58 -7.37 8.66
CA HIS A 453 -31.76 -7.31 7.21
C HIS A 453 -30.67 -6.45 6.55
N PRO A 454 -29.43 -6.98 6.41
CA PRO A 454 -28.32 -6.24 5.83
C PRO A 454 -28.44 -6.07 4.30
N GLN A 455 -29.27 -6.90 3.64
CA GLN A 455 -29.53 -6.85 2.21
C GLN A 455 -30.51 -5.74 1.82
N PRO A 456 -30.42 -5.17 0.59
CA PRO A 456 -31.38 -4.18 0.11
C PRO A 456 -32.79 -4.78 0.07
N ARG A 457 -33.78 -4.01 0.53
CA ARG A 457 -35.20 -4.36 0.54
C ARG A 457 -35.96 -3.52 -0.45
N ILE A 458 -35.99 -4.00 -1.70
CA ILE A 458 -36.61 -3.29 -2.82
C ILE A 458 -38.12 -3.50 -2.81
N VAL A 459 -38.88 -2.42 -2.67
CA VAL A 459 -40.33 -2.36 -2.83
C VAL A 459 -40.64 -1.30 -3.86
N GLN A 460 -41.31 -1.67 -4.97
CA GLN A 460 -41.62 -0.76 -6.08
C GLN A 460 -40.39 0.05 -6.57
N ASN A 461 -39.24 -0.63 -6.77
CA ASN A 461 -37.95 -0.04 -7.15
C ASN A 461 -37.31 0.92 -6.12
N ILE A 462 -37.81 0.96 -4.89
CA ILE A 462 -37.24 1.75 -3.79
C ILE A 462 -36.65 0.81 -2.74
N ASP A 463 -35.39 0.98 -2.38
CA ASP A 463 -34.82 0.25 -1.23
C ASP A 463 -35.15 0.95 0.08
N LEU A 464 -35.92 0.24 0.90
CA LEU A 464 -36.32 0.72 2.21
C LEU A 464 -35.15 0.85 3.18
N SER A 465 -34.06 0.10 2.96
CA SER A 465 -32.85 0.16 3.79
C SER A 465 -32.20 1.56 3.72
N LEU A 466 -32.29 2.25 2.57
CA LEU A 466 -31.72 3.58 2.37
C LEU A 466 -32.27 4.59 3.40
N PHE A 467 -33.57 4.54 3.68
CA PHE A 467 -34.19 5.43 4.68
C PHE A 467 -33.62 5.19 6.09
N LEU A 468 -33.30 3.94 6.45
CA LEU A 468 -32.68 3.62 7.73
C LEU A 468 -31.25 4.16 7.80
N HIS A 469 -30.46 4.02 6.72
CA HIS A 469 -29.12 4.59 6.63
C HIS A 469 -29.15 6.13 6.71
N LEU A 470 -30.05 6.78 5.98
CA LEU A 470 -30.26 8.23 6.04
C LEU A 470 -30.73 8.69 7.42
N TRP A 471 -31.56 7.89 8.11
CA TRP A 471 -31.97 8.16 9.48
C TRP A 471 -30.78 8.13 10.46
N PHE A 472 -29.85 7.18 10.30
CA PHE A 472 -28.60 7.15 11.07
C PHE A 472 -27.72 8.38 10.79
N ILE A 473 -27.48 8.68 9.51
CA ILE A 473 -26.69 9.84 9.11
C ILE A 473 -27.29 11.13 9.69
N GLY A 474 -28.59 11.34 9.49
CA GLY A 474 -29.33 12.49 10.01
C GLY A 474 -29.25 12.55 11.54
N GLY A 475 -29.45 11.41 12.21
CA GLY A 475 -29.36 11.28 13.67
C GLY A 475 -28.01 11.70 14.23
N VAL A 476 -26.91 11.40 13.56
CA VAL A 476 -25.60 11.87 14.02
C VAL A 476 -25.40 13.37 13.72
N LEU A 477 -25.84 13.84 12.55
CA LEU A 477 -25.68 15.24 12.15
C LEU A 477 -26.42 16.21 13.08
N VAL A 478 -27.57 15.83 13.63
CA VAL A 478 -28.37 16.69 14.54
C VAL A 478 -28.22 16.34 16.02
N ALA A 479 -27.28 15.46 16.38
CA ALA A 479 -27.07 15.00 17.75
C ALA A 479 -26.85 16.17 18.75
N PRO A 480 -27.75 16.40 19.73
CA PRO A 480 -27.81 17.64 20.50
C PRO A 480 -26.75 17.74 21.60
N HIS A 481 -26.36 16.62 22.22
CA HIS A 481 -25.39 16.59 23.31
C HIS A 481 -24.12 15.84 22.89
N THR A 482 -23.31 16.48 22.03
CA THR A 482 -22.01 15.95 21.62
C THR A 482 -20.89 16.81 22.18
N SER A 483 -19.87 16.18 22.78
CA SER A 483 -18.63 16.90 23.09
C SER A 483 -17.93 17.31 21.78
N PRO A 484 -17.09 18.36 21.78
CA PRO A 484 -16.40 18.77 20.55
C PRO A 484 -15.56 17.65 19.91
N TYR A 485 -14.96 16.78 20.71
CA TYR A 485 -14.17 15.65 20.21
C TYR A 485 -15.06 14.53 19.68
N GLN A 486 -16.18 14.24 20.34
CA GLN A 486 -17.16 13.27 19.83
C GLN A 486 -17.77 13.76 18.51
N ARG A 487 -18.09 15.05 18.39
CA ARG A 487 -18.56 15.68 17.15
C ARG A 487 -17.52 15.57 16.04
N MET A 488 -16.24 15.84 16.34
CA MET A 488 -15.13 15.66 15.39
C MET A 488 -15.05 14.20 14.90
N LEU A 489 -15.12 13.21 15.79
CA LEU A 489 -15.04 11.79 15.40
C LEU A 489 -16.23 11.36 14.53
N TRP A 490 -17.44 11.86 14.83
CA TRP A 490 -18.61 11.61 13.98
C TRP A 490 -18.46 12.21 12.58
N LEU A 491 -17.93 13.43 12.48
CA LEU A 491 -17.62 14.08 11.20
C LEU A 491 -16.49 13.39 10.44
N TRP A 492 -15.66 12.61 11.13
CA TRP A 492 -14.66 11.75 10.49
C TRP A 492 -15.27 10.42 10.02
N PHE A 493 -16.09 9.79 10.85
CA PHE A 493 -16.69 8.48 10.58
C PHE A 493 -17.71 8.51 9.43
N ILE A 494 -18.68 9.44 9.47
CA ILE A 494 -19.86 9.39 8.58
C ILE A 494 -19.55 9.52 7.11
N PRO A 495 -18.74 10.50 6.65
CA PRO A 495 -18.50 10.66 5.23
C PRO A 495 -17.90 9.39 4.60
N ILE A 496 -16.94 8.77 5.29
CA ILE A 496 -16.28 7.55 4.83
C ILE A 496 -17.24 6.36 4.84
N TRP A 497 -18.00 6.20 5.93
CA TRP A 497 -19.00 5.13 6.02
C TRP A 497 -20.06 5.26 4.92
N THR A 498 -20.51 6.50 4.64
CA THR A 498 -21.47 6.79 3.56
C THR A 498 -20.87 6.42 2.21
N LEU A 499 -19.61 6.77 1.95
CA LEU A 499 -18.94 6.41 0.70
C LEU A 499 -18.83 4.88 0.54
N ALA A 500 -18.30 4.19 1.56
CA ALA A 500 -18.07 2.75 1.49
C ALA A 500 -19.36 1.93 1.42
N VAL A 501 -20.39 2.30 2.19
CA VAL A 501 -21.63 1.52 2.30
C VAL A 501 -22.64 1.90 1.23
N LEU A 502 -22.71 3.18 0.84
CA LEU A 502 -23.80 3.70 0.00
C LEU A 502 -23.39 4.19 -1.39
N VAL A 503 -22.12 4.52 -1.63
CA VAL A 503 -21.68 5.17 -2.88
C VAL A 503 -20.81 4.26 -3.75
N PHE A 504 -19.89 3.51 -3.16
CA PHE A 504 -19.03 2.62 -3.93
C PHE A 504 -19.78 1.36 -4.38
N LYS A 505 -19.51 0.91 -5.62
CA LYS A 505 -20.04 -0.32 -6.19
C LYS A 505 -19.44 -1.55 -5.52
N ASP A 506 -18.11 -1.60 -5.41
CA ASP A 506 -17.39 -2.56 -4.56
C ASP A 506 -16.29 -1.81 -3.80
N PRO A 507 -16.47 -1.54 -2.50
CA PRO A 507 -15.46 -0.88 -1.68
C PRO A 507 -14.25 -1.78 -1.38
N GLY A 508 -14.28 -3.06 -1.71
CA GLY A 508 -13.17 -3.98 -1.43
C GLY A 508 -12.84 -4.01 0.08
N LEU A 509 -11.58 -3.74 0.43
CA LEU A 509 -11.14 -3.62 1.83
C LEU A 509 -11.26 -2.19 2.40
N HIS A 510 -11.68 -1.19 1.62
CA HIS A 510 -11.71 0.23 2.03
C HIS A 510 -12.62 0.54 3.23
N TYR A 511 -13.39 -0.44 3.73
CA TYR A 511 -14.07 -0.35 5.02
C TYR A 511 -13.14 -0.01 6.19
N TYR A 512 -11.85 -0.34 6.08
CA TYR A 512 -10.88 0.05 7.09
C TYR A 512 -10.84 1.56 7.36
N ALA A 513 -11.21 2.40 6.38
CA ALA A 513 -10.97 3.83 6.44
C ALA A 513 -11.77 4.51 7.56
N PHE A 514 -12.92 3.94 7.95
CA PHE A 514 -13.71 4.44 9.09
C PHE A 514 -13.40 3.76 10.42
N TYR A 515 -12.54 2.74 10.48
CA TYR A 515 -12.25 2.01 11.73
C TYR A 515 -11.53 2.88 12.76
N THR A 516 -10.66 3.78 12.31
CA THR A 516 -9.92 4.66 13.23
C THR A 516 -10.85 5.59 14.03
N PRO A 517 -11.71 6.43 13.41
CA PRO A 517 -12.67 7.23 14.16
C PRO A 517 -13.71 6.37 14.89
N TRP A 518 -14.06 5.19 14.35
CA TRP A 518 -14.96 4.25 15.00
C TRP A 518 -14.40 3.73 16.33
N MET A 519 -13.17 3.20 16.36
CA MET A 519 -12.57 2.65 17.59
C MET A 519 -12.32 3.72 18.65
N LEU A 520 -12.07 4.98 18.25
CA LEU A 520 -12.02 6.12 19.17
C LEU A 520 -13.40 6.44 19.78
N LEU A 521 -14.48 6.41 18.98
CA LEU A 521 -15.86 6.56 19.48
C LEU A 521 -16.25 5.43 20.42
N VAL A 522 -15.90 4.19 20.08
CA VAL A 522 -16.12 3.00 20.89
C VAL A 522 -15.42 3.13 22.23
N ALA A 523 -14.15 3.51 22.24
CA ALA A 523 -13.39 3.66 23.47
C ALA A 523 -13.90 4.78 24.39
N LEU A 524 -14.31 5.92 23.81
CA LEU A 524 -14.94 7.02 24.56
C LEU A 524 -16.26 6.55 25.20
N THR A 525 -17.12 5.95 24.39
CA THR A 525 -18.45 5.49 24.83
C THR A 525 -18.33 4.41 25.89
N PHE A 526 -17.38 3.49 25.73
CA PHE A 526 -17.10 2.46 26.73
C PHE A 526 -16.69 3.06 28.07
N GLU A 527 -15.80 4.06 28.07
CA GLU A 527 -15.36 4.73 29.28
C GLU A 527 -16.51 5.49 29.96
N ASP A 528 -17.38 6.15 29.19
CA ASP A 528 -18.58 6.82 29.72
C ASP A 528 -19.55 5.81 30.36
N LEU A 529 -19.86 4.71 29.65
CA LEU A 529 -20.74 3.65 30.16
C LEU A 529 -20.16 2.97 31.42
N ARG A 530 -18.84 2.76 31.47
CA ARG A 530 -18.16 2.23 32.65
C ARG A 530 -18.32 3.17 33.84
N GLN A 531 -18.15 4.48 33.64
CA GLN A 531 -18.33 5.47 34.70
C GLN A 531 -19.79 5.51 35.19
N ILE A 532 -20.76 5.44 34.26
CA ILE A 532 -22.19 5.37 34.60
C ILE A 532 -22.51 4.10 35.40
N ALA A 533 -22.02 2.93 34.96
CA ALA A 533 -22.24 1.66 35.65
C ALA A 533 -21.63 1.65 37.05
N ALA A 534 -20.40 2.15 37.19
CA ALA A 534 -19.71 2.28 38.47
C ALA A 534 -20.40 3.25 39.44
N ALA A 535 -21.17 4.22 38.92
CA ALA A 535 -21.94 5.16 39.73
C ALA A 535 -23.33 4.64 40.12
N ARG A 536 -23.95 3.77 39.29
CA ARG A 536 -25.35 3.31 39.48
C ARG A 536 -25.50 1.97 40.18
N ILE A 537 -24.54 1.06 40.02
CA ILE A 537 -24.60 -0.29 40.60
C ILE A 537 -23.75 -0.31 41.86
N ASP A 538 -22.45 -0.49 41.66
CA ASP A 538 -21.39 -0.43 42.65
C ASP A 538 -20.07 -0.21 41.89
N LYS A 539 -19.13 0.50 42.52
CA LYS A 539 -17.88 0.88 41.86
C LYS A 539 -17.02 -0.34 41.54
N VAL A 540 -16.98 -1.34 42.42
CA VAL A 540 -16.18 -2.56 42.20
C VAL A 540 -16.86 -3.41 41.14
N ILE A 541 -18.15 -3.70 41.30
CA ILE A 541 -18.90 -4.56 40.37
C ILE A 541 -18.90 -3.97 38.94
N GLY A 542 -19.23 -2.68 38.80
CA GLY A 542 -19.28 -2.02 37.50
C GLY A 542 -17.92 -2.00 36.79
N ASN A 543 -16.82 -1.83 37.53
CA ASN A 543 -15.48 -1.89 36.98
C ASN A 543 -15.07 -3.32 36.60
N SER A 544 -15.40 -4.31 37.43
CA SER A 544 -15.10 -5.72 37.16
C SER A 544 -15.83 -6.22 35.90
N LEU A 545 -17.10 -5.87 35.73
CA LEU A 545 -17.87 -6.22 34.52
C LEU A 545 -17.27 -5.58 33.26
N ALA A 546 -16.91 -4.30 33.34
CA ALA A 546 -16.24 -3.61 32.25
C ALA A 546 -14.90 -4.27 31.90
N MET A 547 -14.06 -4.57 32.90
CA MET A 547 -12.79 -5.26 32.69
C MET A 547 -12.99 -6.65 32.08
N LEU A 548 -13.97 -7.43 32.53
CA LEU A 548 -14.29 -8.74 31.99
C LEU A 548 -14.71 -8.65 30.52
N SER A 549 -15.58 -7.68 30.17
CA SER A 549 -16.03 -7.50 28.78
C SER A 549 -14.86 -7.18 27.84
N VAL A 550 -13.94 -6.30 28.26
CA VAL A 550 -12.73 -5.98 27.50
C VAL A 550 -11.81 -7.20 27.43
N ALA A 551 -11.59 -7.90 28.54
CA ALA A 551 -10.73 -9.09 28.57
C ALA A 551 -11.21 -10.18 27.59
N ILE A 552 -12.52 -10.43 27.51
CA ILE A 552 -13.11 -11.40 26.56
C ILE A 552 -12.86 -10.95 25.11
N VAL A 553 -13.15 -9.68 24.79
CA VAL A 553 -12.94 -9.15 23.43
C VAL A 553 -11.47 -9.19 23.04
N LEU A 554 -10.56 -8.83 23.95
CA LEU A 554 -9.13 -8.87 23.68
C LEU A 554 -8.61 -10.29 23.54
N ALA A 555 -9.02 -11.22 24.43
CA ALA A 555 -8.59 -12.61 24.35
C ALA A 555 -9.05 -13.29 23.05
N THR A 556 -10.31 -13.07 22.67
CA THR A 556 -10.87 -13.64 21.42
C THR A 556 -10.26 -13.00 20.18
N GLY A 557 -10.04 -11.68 20.17
CA GLY A 557 -9.39 -10.98 19.07
C GLY A 557 -7.92 -11.39 18.89
N ILE A 558 -7.15 -11.49 19.98
CA ILE A 558 -5.75 -11.97 19.93
C ILE A 558 -5.69 -13.43 19.47
N TYR A 559 -6.55 -14.29 20.02
CA TYR A 559 -6.61 -15.70 19.61
C TYR A 559 -6.93 -15.85 18.12
N TYR A 560 -7.91 -15.10 17.63
CA TYR A 560 -8.26 -15.08 16.21
C TYR A 560 -7.09 -14.57 15.35
N ALA A 561 -6.50 -13.42 15.71
CA ALA A 561 -5.38 -12.84 14.99
C ALA A 561 -4.18 -13.80 14.93
N GLN A 562 -3.91 -14.51 16.02
CA GLN A 562 -2.88 -15.54 16.10
C GLN A 562 -3.15 -16.68 15.11
N ARG A 563 -4.35 -17.26 15.15
CA ARG A 563 -4.72 -18.41 14.30
C ARG A 563 -4.78 -18.08 12.80
N VAL A 564 -5.20 -16.86 12.47
CA VAL A 564 -5.52 -16.48 11.09
C VAL A 564 -4.37 -15.73 10.40
N PHE A 565 -3.60 -14.92 11.14
CA PHE A 565 -2.56 -14.05 10.55
C PHE A 565 -1.13 -14.41 10.94
N VAL A 566 -0.90 -15.18 12.01
CA VAL A 566 0.45 -15.48 12.52
C VAL A 566 0.84 -16.95 12.30
N GLU A 567 -0.05 -17.88 12.62
CA GLU A 567 0.16 -19.31 12.39
C GLU A 567 0.04 -19.66 10.91
N HIS A 568 0.95 -20.49 10.43
CA HIS A 568 1.05 -20.87 9.01
C HIS A 568 1.14 -22.37 8.77
N THR A 569 1.22 -23.18 9.82
CA THR A 569 1.27 -24.64 9.75
C THR A 569 0.12 -25.24 10.56
N PRO A 570 -0.98 -25.65 9.92
CA PRO A 570 -1.32 -25.47 8.50
C PRO A 570 -1.77 -24.03 8.17
N GLU A 571 -1.74 -23.65 6.89
CA GLU A 571 -2.30 -22.39 6.41
C GLU A 571 -3.83 -22.44 6.47
N LEU A 572 -4.42 -21.82 7.50
CA LEU A 572 -5.84 -21.95 7.81
C LEU A 572 -6.76 -21.41 6.70
N VAL A 573 -6.44 -20.24 6.12
CA VAL A 573 -7.29 -19.58 5.11
C VAL A 573 -7.28 -20.34 3.78
N ARG A 574 -6.14 -20.91 3.39
CA ARG A 574 -6.04 -21.73 2.18
C ARG A 574 -6.81 -23.04 2.33
N ASN A 575 -6.78 -23.64 3.53
CA ASN A 575 -7.44 -24.90 3.84
C ASN A 575 -8.77 -24.71 4.59
N TRP A 576 -9.45 -23.58 4.39
CA TRP A 576 -10.58 -23.14 5.21
C TRP A 576 -11.69 -24.20 5.31
N ARG A 577 -12.14 -24.75 4.18
CA ARG A 577 -13.20 -25.76 4.11
C ARG A 577 -12.87 -27.02 4.93
N GLN A 578 -11.59 -27.38 5.05
CA GLN A 578 -11.15 -28.58 5.75
C GLN A 578 -10.87 -28.33 7.23
N LEU A 579 -10.36 -27.15 7.59
CA LEU A 579 -9.79 -26.88 8.90
C LEU A 579 -10.58 -25.89 9.76
N ALA A 580 -11.41 -25.03 9.17
CA ALA A 580 -12.04 -23.95 9.93
C ALA A 580 -12.95 -24.47 11.04
N SER A 581 -13.77 -25.49 10.75
CA SER A 581 -14.72 -26.06 11.71
C SER A 581 -14.06 -26.77 12.89
N SER A 582 -12.84 -27.29 12.72
CA SER A 582 -12.07 -27.96 13.78
C SER A 582 -11.16 -27.00 14.56
N THR A 583 -10.79 -25.86 13.95
CA THR A 583 -9.79 -24.92 14.51
C THR A 583 -10.40 -23.67 15.12
N LEU A 584 -11.49 -23.16 14.53
CA LEU A 584 -12.19 -21.95 14.96
C LEU A 584 -13.64 -22.27 15.33
N PRO A 585 -14.08 -21.95 16.56
CA PRO A 585 -15.49 -22.04 16.91
C PRO A 585 -16.35 -21.18 15.97
N SER A 586 -17.54 -21.66 15.61
CA SER A 586 -18.45 -20.96 14.68
C SER A 586 -18.88 -19.57 15.15
N TRP A 587 -18.92 -19.31 16.46
CA TRP A 587 -19.22 -17.98 17.01
C TRP A 587 -18.05 -17.00 16.90
N LEU A 588 -16.84 -17.47 16.61
CA LEU A 588 -15.63 -16.66 16.47
C LEU A 588 -15.40 -16.21 15.03
N ALA A 589 -15.69 -17.08 14.06
CA ALA A 589 -15.52 -16.86 12.62
C ALA A 589 -16.77 -17.28 11.84
N LEU A 590 -17.38 -16.34 11.11
CA LEU A 590 -18.73 -16.51 10.56
C LEU A 590 -18.79 -16.66 9.03
N THR A 591 -17.67 -16.54 8.31
CA THR A 591 -17.69 -16.43 6.84
C THR A 591 -16.53 -17.14 6.17
N ASP A 592 -16.80 -17.77 5.04
CA ASP A 592 -15.82 -18.43 4.18
C ASP A 592 -15.02 -17.40 3.34
N PRO A 593 -13.68 -17.50 3.28
CA PRO A 593 -12.82 -16.60 2.52
C PRO A 593 -12.99 -16.66 0.99
N GLU A 594 -13.59 -17.70 0.41
CA GLU A 594 -13.58 -17.89 -1.05
C GLU A 594 -14.27 -16.78 -1.85
N SER A 595 -15.25 -16.09 -1.26
CA SER A 595 -15.94 -14.97 -1.91
C SER A 595 -15.21 -13.63 -1.78
N SER A 596 -14.06 -13.60 -1.10
CA SER A 596 -13.36 -12.37 -0.73
C SER A 596 -11.89 -12.35 -1.20
N PRO A 597 -11.37 -11.20 -1.66
CA PRO A 597 -9.93 -10.99 -1.85
C PRO A 597 -9.17 -11.31 -0.57
N LYS A 598 -8.19 -12.20 -0.69
CA LYS A 598 -7.31 -12.64 0.40
C LYS A 598 -6.06 -11.75 0.38
N MET A 599 -5.85 -10.96 1.44
CA MET A 599 -4.65 -10.13 1.59
C MET A 599 -4.16 -10.16 3.04
N GLY A 600 -2.85 -10.35 3.21
CA GLY A 600 -2.19 -10.30 4.52
C GLY A 600 -2.32 -11.58 5.35
N PHE A 601 -2.87 -12.65 4.76
CA PHE A 601 -2.93 -13.98 5.37
C PHE A 601 -1.65 -14.76 5.07
N PRO A 602 -1.21 -15.69 5.92
CA PRO A 602 -0.09 -16.56 5.62
C PRO A 602 -0.31 -17.34 4.32
N HIS A 603 0.65 -17.22 3.40
CA HIS A 603 0.55 -17.83 2.07
C HIS A 603 1.93 -18.07 1.44
N LYS A 604 2.23 -19.33 1.16
CA LYS A 604 3.46 -19.78 0.50
C LYS A 604 3.16 -20.91 -0.49
N SER A 605 3.61 -20.71 -1.72
CA SER A 605 3.32 -21.63 -2.83
C SER A 605 4.57 -22.21 -3.48
N GLY A 606 5.75 -21.67 -3.17
CA GLY A 606 7.04 -22.22 -3.60
C GLY A 606 7.55 -21.60 -4.89
N TRP A 607 7.16 -20.35 -5.17
CA TRP A 607 7.58 -19.60 -6.34
C TRP A 607 9.09 -19.33 -6.37
N LYS A 608 9.74 -19.26 -5.19
CA LYS A 608 11.21 -19.13 -5.11
C LYS A 608 11.93 -20.31 -5.78
N THR A 609 11.39 -21.52 -5.69
CA THR A 609 11.88 -22.69 -6.44
C THR A 609 11.91 -22.43 -7.94
N ILE A 610 10.80 -21.91 -8.49
CA ILE A 610 10.70 -21.61 -9.93
C ILE A 610 11.79 -20.63 -10.37
N GLY A 611 12.03 -19.58 -9.60
CA GLY A 611 13.09 -18.61 -9.89
C GLY A 611 14.47 -19.24 -9.99
N VAL A 612 14.81 -20.12 -9.04
CA VAL A 612 16.10 -20.82 -9.05
C VAL A 612 16.19 -21.83 -10.20
N LEU A 613 15.10 -22.48 -10.57
CA LEU A 613 15.09 -23.41 -11.71
C LEU A 613 15.28 -22.72 -13.06
N TYR A 614 14.74 -21.50 -13.23
CA TYR A 614 15.03 -20.68 -14.42
C TYR A 614 16.49 -20.21 -14.44
N GLU A 615 17.00 -19.77 -13.29
CA GLU A 615 18.38 -19.31 -13.20
C GLU A 615 19.38 -20.42 -13.51
N SER A 616 19.20 -21.61 -12.91
CA SER A 616 20.03 -22.79 -13.14
C SER A 616 19.82 -23.44 -14.51
N GLN A 617 19.02 -22.83 -15.40
CA GLN A 617 18.73 -23.31 -16.74
C GLN A 617 18.08 -24.70 -16.78
N VAL A 618 17.42 -25.11 -15.69
CA VAL A 618 16.59 -26.32 -15.64
C VAL A 618 15.26 -26.06 -16.34
N LEU A 619 14.65 -24.90 -16.10
CA LEU A 619 13.54 -24.38 -16.89
C LEU A 619 14.08 -23.42 -17.95
N ARG A 620 13.66 -23.60 -19.20
CA ARG A 620 14.08 -22.75 -20.34
C ARG A 620 12.91 -22.42 -21.25
N GLY A 621 12.70 -21.14 -21.50
CA GLY A 621 11.66 -20.66 -22.40
C GLY A 621 10.55 -19.92 -21.66
N SER A 622 9.37 -19.98 -22.24
CA SER A 622 8.21 -19.20 -21.83
C SER A 622 7.33 -19.91 -20.81
N TYR A 623 6.58 -19.13 -20.04
CA TYR A 623 5.59 -19.67 -19.10
C TYR A 623 4.25 -18.96 -19.12
N ALA A 624 3.21 -19.68 -18.70
CA ALA A 624 1.94 -19.11 -18.24
C ALA A 624 1.64 -19.55 -16.80
N SER A 625 0.74 -18.83 -16.13
CA SER A 625 0.31 -19.18 -14.76
C SER A 625 -1.10 -18.70 -14.46
N ASN A 626 -1.79 -19.35 -13.52
CA ASN A 626 -3.07 -18.90 -12.98
C ASN A 626 -2.93 -17.64 -12.10
N MET A 627 -1.70 -17.31 -11.68
CA MET A 627 -1.38 -16.15 -10.88
C MET A 627 -1.22 -14.87 -11.72
N ARG A 628 -1.31 -13.72 -11.04
CA ARG A 628 -1.13 -12.42 -11.68
C ARG A 628 0.31 -12.30 -12.18
N GLN A 629 0.49 -11.82 -13.40
CA GLN A 629 1.79 -11.72 -14.06
C GLN A 629 2.84 -11.01 -13.19
N TRP A 630 2.52 -9.87 -12.58
CA TRP A 630 3.50 -9.15 -11.75
C TRP A 630 3.99 -9.92 -10.51
N ILE A 631 3.21 -10.90 -10.00
CA ILE A 631 3.67 -11.79 -8.92
C ILE A 631 4.69 -12.76 -9.52
N THR A 632 4.35 -13.37 -10.65
CA THR A 632 5.23 -14.36 -11.28
C THR A 632 6.48 -13.73 -11.85
N ASP A 633 6.41 -12.54 -12.46
CA ASP A 633 7.57 -11.79 -13.00
C ASP A 633 8.66 -11.58 -11.95
N TRP A 634 8.26 -11.28 -10.70
CA TRP A 634 9.20 -11.12 -9.59
C TRP A 634 9.96 -12.42 -9.31
N TYR A 635 9.24 -13.55 -9.25
CA TYR A 635 9.83 -14.84 -8.89
C TYR A 635 10.52 -15.54 -10.05
N THR A 636 10.02 -15.40 -11.27
CA THR A 636 10.64 -15.95 -12.49
C THR A 636 11.80 -15.09 -12.98
N ARG A 637 12.08 -13.95 -12.29
CA ARG A 637 13.20 -13.05 -12.54
C ARG A 637 13.19 -12.49 -13.97
N GLY A 638 11.99 -12.20 -14.49
CA GLY A 638 11.80 -11.72 -15.86
C GLY A 638 11.95 -12.80 -16.91
N ALA A 639 11.58 -14.05 -16.63
CA ALA A 639 11.35 -15.06 -17.68
C ALA A 639 10.22 -14.61 -18.62
N GLU A 640 10.19 -15.13 -19.84
CA GLU A 640 9.21 -14.74 -20.85
C GLU A 640 7.81 -15.23 -20.46
N TYR A 641 6.89 -14.31 -20.15
CA TYR A 641 5.48 -14.64 -19.94
C TYR A 641 4.74 -14.73 -21.27
N CYS A 642 4.05 -15.85 -21.53
CA CYS A 642 3.19 -16.01 -22.69
C CYS A 642 2.07 -17.03 -22.43
N GLU A 643 0.81 -16.63 -22.59
CA GLU A 643 -0.35 -17.54 -22.51
C GLU A 643 -0.58 -18.33 -23.80
N ASP A 644 0.05 -17.96 -24.91
CA ASP A 644 -0.10 -18.66 -26.19
C ASP A 644 0.92 -19.80 -26.29
N MET A 645 0.45 -21.02 -26.02
CA MET A 645 1.22 -22.27 -26.07
C MET A 645 2.62 -22.15 -25.45
N PRO A 646 2.74 -21.82 -24.14
CA PRO A 646 4.03 -21.68 -23.47
C PRO A 646 4.81 -22.99 -23.40
N ASP A 647 6.10 -22.91 -23.07
CA ASP A 647 6.91 -24.10 -22.80
C ASP A 647 6.51 -24.75 -21.47
N TYR A 648 6.13 -23.92 -20.49
CA TYR A 648 5.67 -24.36 -19.18
C TYR A 648 4.35 -23.71 -18.76
N VAL A 649 3.51 -24.46 -18.06
CA VAL A 649 2.35 -23.92 -17.34
C VAL A 649 2.54 -24.17 -15.85
N LEU A 650 2.61 -23.08 -15.09
CA LEU A 650 2.90 -23.07 -13.66
C LEU A 650 1.58 -22.83 -12.90
N ILE A 651 1.07 -23.88 -12.25
CA ILE A 651 -0.25 -23.85 -11.60
C ILE A 651 -0.09 -23.89 -10.10
N GLU A 652 -0.51 -22.80 -9.47
CA GLU A 652 -0.62 -22.74 -8.02
C GLU A 652 -1.94 -23.37 -7.55
N ARG A 653 -1.87 -24.36 -6.66
CA ARG A 653 -3.05 -25.15 -6.25
C ARG A 653 -3.98 -24.37 -5.32
N GLY A 654 -5.29 -24.37 -5.61
CA GLY A 654 -6.30 -23.76 -4.72
C GLY A 654 -6.35 -22.23 -4.76
N GLU A 655 -5.65 -21.62 -5.72
CA GLU A 655 -5.68 -20.18 -5.96
C GLU A 655 -6.21 -19.88 -7.36
N ARG A 656 -7.07 -18.84 -7.44
CA ARG A 656 -7.67 -18.37 -8.70
C ARG A 656 -8.20 -19.51 -9.58
N GLU A 657 -9.05 -20.36 -9.02
CA GLU A 657 -9.54 -21.60 -9.66
C GLU A 657 -10.10 -21.37 -11.07
N GLN A 658 -10.79 -20.25 -11.32
CA GLN A 658 -11.28 -19.89 -12.65
C GLN A 658 -10.15 -19.76 -13.70
N ASN A 659 -9.03 -19.12 -13.33
CA ASN A 659 -7.85 -19.03 -14.19
C ASN A 659 -7.16 -20.38 -14.36
N GLN A 660 -7.13 -21.19 -13.30
CA GLN A 660 -6.63 -22.56 -13.36
C GLN A 660 -7.45 -23.43 -14.34
N THR A 661 -8.79 -23.35 -14.30
CA THR A 661 -9.67 -24.04 -15.25
C THR A 661 -9.41 -23.59 -16.70
N LYS A 662 -9.22 -22.28 -16.93
CA LYS A 662 -8.85 -21.76 -18.26
C LYS A 662 -7.56 -22.41 -18.78
N LEU A 663 -6.52 -22.50 -17.94
CA LEU A 663 -5.24 -23.07 -18.33
C LEU A 663 -5.33 -24.58 -18.56
N PHE A 664 -6.08 -25.32 -17.74
CA PHE A 664 -6.32 -26.75 -17.99
C PHE A 664 -7.04 -27.00 -19.31
N ALA A 665 -8.04 -26.16 -19.64
CA ALA A 665 -8.73 -26.25 -20.92
C ALA A 665 -7.80 -25.94 -22.11
N MET A 666 -6.87 -24.99 -21.96
CA MET A 666 -5.87 -24.65 -22.95
C MET A 666 -4.83 -25.78 -23.15
N MET A 667 -4.37 -26.39 -22.06
CA MET A 667 -3.32 -27.42 -22.12
C MET A 667 -3.77 -28.68 -22.88
N GLY A 668 -4.99 -29.16 -22.62
CA GLY A 668 -5.46 -30.44 -23.16
C GLY A 668 -4.44 -31.57 -22.93
N ASP A 669 -4.20 -32.38 -23.96
CA ASP A 669 -3.20 -33.46 -23.94
C ASP A 669 -1.80 -33.01 -24.40
N ALA A 670 -1.62 -31.71 -24.70
CA ALA A 670 -0.35 -31.18 -25.22
C ALA A 670 0.72 -30.97 -24.14
N TYR A 671 0.34 -31.07 -22.86
CA TYR A 671 1.21 -30.85 -21.72
C TYR A 671 1.15 -32.02 -20.75
N ALA A 672 2.31 -32.37 -20.19
CA ALA A 672 2.43 -33.36 -19.15
C ALA A 672 2.92 -32.73 -17.84
N LEU A 673 2.44 -33.25 -16.71
CA LEU A 673 2.96 -32.87 -15.40
C LEU A 673 4.42 -33.31 -15.30
N TRP A 674 5.32 -32.34 -15.19
CA TRP A 674 6.76 -32.55 -15.21
C TRP A 674 7.39 -32.41 -13.82
N GLY A 675 6.86 -31.52 -12.98
CA GLY A 675 7.38 -31.28 -11.64
C GLY A 675 6.31 -30.84 -10.65
N ILE A 676 6.56 -31.09 -9.37
CA ILE A 676 5.70 -30.67 -8.26
C ILE A 676 6.59 -30.02 -7.20
N VAL A 677 6.27 -28.77 -6.85
CA VAL A 677 6.92 -28.05 -5.76
C VAL A 677 6.16 -28.31 -4.47
N HIS A 678 6.87 -28.78 -3.46
CA HIS A 678 6.40 -29.02 -2.12
C HIS A 678 6.81 -27.88 -1.19
N VAL A 679 5.94 -27.53 -0.25
CA VAL A 679 6.22 -26.60 0.84
C VAL A 679 5.84 -27.31 2.12
N ALA A 680 6.81 -27.45 3.04
CA ALA A 680 6.63 -28.23 4.27
C ALA A 680 6.04 -29.64 4.02
N GLY A 681 6.45 -30.30 2.92
CA GLY A 681 5.99 -31.65 2.55
C GLY A 681 4.61 -31.73 1.89
N GLU A 682 3.91 -30.60 1.69
CA GLU A 682 2.64 -30.56 0.96
C GLU A 682 2.84 -30.05 -0.47
N PRO A 683 2.23 -30.66 -1.50
CA PRO A 683 2.33 -30.18 -2.87
C PRO A 683 1.54 -28.88 -3.05
N ARG A 684 2.22 -27.80 -3.46
CA ARG A 684 1.62 -26.44 -3.55
C ARG A 684 1.62 -25.84 -4.96
N LEU A 685 2.56 -26.21 -5.82
CA LEU A 685 2.66 -25.70 -7.19
C LEU A 685 3.04 -26.82 -8.17
N ASP A 686 2.32 -26.89 -9.28
CA ASP A 686 2.53 -27.87 -10.34
C ASP A 686 3.21 -27.22 -11.55
N ILE A 687 4.19 -27.93 -12.11
CA ILE A 687 4.93 -27.54 -13.31
C ILE A 687 4.54 -28.49 -14.43
N TYR A 688 3.76 -27.99 -15.38
CA TYR A 688 3.45 -28.71 -16.62
C TYR A 688 4.43 -28.29 -17.70
N LYS A 689 4.94 -29.26 -18.46
CA LYS A 689 5.85 -29.04 -19.59
C LYS A 689 5.15 -29.46 -20.88
N ARG A 690 5.33 -28.68 -21.94
CA ARG A 690 4.81 -29.00 -23.27
C ARG A 690 5.48 -30.27 -23.81
N GLY A 691 4.67 -31.18 -24.35
CA GLY A 691 5.10 -32.47 -24.85
C GLY A 691 4.61 -33.65 -24.00
N PRO A 692 4.98 -34.88 -24.38
CA PRO A 692 4.56 -36.09 -23.68
C PRO A 692 5.23 -36.19 -22.30
N ALA A 693 4.66 -37.02 -21.42
CA ALA A 693 5.23 -37.30 -20.11
C ALA A 693 6.61 -37.96 -20.22
N GLU A 694 7.61 -37.41 -19.52
CA GLU A 694 9.00 -37.89 -19.51
C GLU A 694 9.30 -38.85 -18.34
N GLY A 695 8.27 -39.36 -17.67
CA GLY A 695 8.37 -40.21 -16.47
C GLY A 695 7.54 -39.67 -15.30
N PRO A 696 7.78 -40.14 -14.07
CA PRO A 696 7.14 -39.56 -12.88
C PRO A 696 7.59 -38.10 -12.69
N PRO A 697 6.71 -37.22 -12.20
CA PRO A 697 7.03 -35.82 -12.03
C PRO A 697 8.13 -35.64 -10.97
N GLN A 698 9.07 -34.74 -11.27
CA GLN A 698 10.15 -34.37 -10.36
C GLN A 698 9.58 -33.72 -9.10
N GLN A 699 10.23 -33.95 -7.97
CA GLN A 699 9.81 -33.43 -6.67
C GLN A 699 10.81 -32.35 -6.25
N PHE A 700 10.31 -31.15 -5.93
CA PHE A 700 11.14 -30.04 -5.50
C PHE A 700 10.69 -29.55 -4.13
N ASP A 701 11.52 -29.72 -3.11
CA ASP A 701 11.25 -29.19 -1.77
C ASP A 701 11.69 -27.73 -1.70
N ASN A 702 10.73 -26.80 -1.55
CA ASN A 702 11.00 -25.37 -1.61
C ASN A 702 12.05 -24.90 -0.59
N GLU A 703 12.15 -25.57 0.56
CA GLU A 703 13.11 -25.29 1.61
C GLU A 703 14.58 -25.40 1.12
N GLU A 704 14.86 -26.17 0.07
CA GLU A 704 16.20 -26.27 -0.53
C GLU A 704 16.56 -25.06 -1.41
N TYR A 705 15.55 -24.36 -1.94
CA TYR A 705 15.69 -23.31 -2.95
C TYR A 705 15.49 -21.90 -2.37
N GLU A 706 14.62 -21.75 -1.37
CA GLU A 706 14.24 -20.44 -0.81
C GLU A 706 15.44 -19.60 -0.36
N TRP A 707 16.36 -20.20 0.39
CA TRP A 707 17.54 -19.47 0.88
C TRP A 707 18.45 -19.00 -0.27
N ARG A 708 18.54 -19.78 -1.37
CA ARG A 708 19.33 -19.42 -2.55
C ARG A 708 18.70 -18.23 -3.26
N PHE A 709 17.37 -18.24 -3.41
CA PHE A 709 16.62 -17.14 -3.99
C PHE A 709 16.83 -15.86 -3.19
N ASP A 710 16.67 -15.91 -1.86
CA ASP A 710 16.81 -14.72 -1.02
C ASP A 710 18.24 -14.17 -1.02
N ALA A 711 19.24 -15.06 -1.04
CA ALA A 711 20.64 -14.68 -1.05
C ALA A 711 21.11 -14.13 -2.42
N HIS A 712 20.66 -14.69 -3.55
CA HIS A 712 21.26 -14.41 -4.86
C HIS A 712 20.28 -13.81 -5.89
N HIS A 713 18.97 -13.93 -5.69
CA HIS A 713 17.94 -13.60 -6.69
C HIS A 713 16.85 -12.66 -6.15
N SER A 714 17.25 -11.72 -5.29
CA SER A 714 16.38 -10.70 -4.69
C SER A 714 16.74 -9.26 -5.10
N GLY A 715 17.69 -9.08 -6.04
CA GLY A 715 18.09 -7.77 -6.59
C GLY A 715 17.07 -7.18 -7.58
N PRO A 716 17.30 -5.95 -8.09
CA PRO A 716 16.59 -5.45 -9.26
C PRO A 716 16.77 -6.39 -10.47
N ILE A 717 15.75 -6.50 -11.33
CA ILE A 717 15.80 -7.30 -12.56
C ILE A 717 16.33 -6.40 -13.67
N ALA A 718 17.54 -6.69 -14.16
CA ALA A 718 18.17 -5.93 -15.23
C ALA A 718 17.29 -5.95 -16.49
N GLY A 719 17.16 -4.80 -17.16
CA GLY A 719 16.38 -4.66 -18.40
C GLY A 719 14.86 -4.73 -18.24
N TYR A 720 14.33 -4.88 -17.01
CA TYR A 720 12.88 -4.92 -16.80
C TYR A 720 12.22 -3.61 -17.23
N VAL A 721 11.20 -3.74 -18.08
CA VAL A 721 10.31 -2.67 -18.51
C VAL A 721 8.92 -2.97 -17.98
N VAL A 722 8.34 -2.01 -17.27
CA VAL A 722 6.93 -2.11 -16.90
C VAL A 722 6.10 -1.98 -18.20
N PRO A 723 5.26 -2.98 -18.57
CA PRO A 723 4.64 -3.06 -19.90
C PRO A 723 3.72 -1.90 -20.34
N SER A 724 3.50 -0.87 -19.51
CA SER A 724 2.62 0.27 -19.84
C SER A 724 3.36 1.62 -19.86
N VAL A 725 4.69 1.59 -19.76
CA VAL A 725 5.61 2.74 -19.80
C VAL A 725 5.78 3.16 -21.27
N THR A 726 5.35 4.36 -21.65
CA THR A 726 5.25 4.79 -23.05
C THR A 726 6.41 5.65 -23.55
N SER A 727 7.13 6.33 -22.66
CA SER A 727 8.17 7.30 -22.99
C SER A 727 9.50 6.65 -23.34
N ILE A 728 9.71 5.40 -22.93
CA ILE A 728 10.91 4.63 -23.28
C ILE A 728 10.93 4.18 -24.74
N PHE A 729 9.75 4.10 -25.38
CA PHE A 729 9.65 3.61 -26.75
C PHE A 729 10.14 4.68 -27.73
N GLN A 730 11.14 4.33 -28.53
CA GLN A 730 11.49 5.10 -29.72
C GLN A 730 10.26 5.15 -30.64
N PRO A 731 9.73 6.34 -30.96
CA PRO A 731 8.57 6.45 -31.82
C PRO A 731 8.93 6.03 -33.24
N VAL A 732 8.12 5.15 -33.79
CA VAL A 732 8.16 4.73 -35.19
C VAL A 732 6.75 4.76 -35.75
N LEU A 733 6.60 4.73 -37.07
CA LEU A 733 5.30 4.63 -37.70
C LEU A 733 5.40 3.69 -38.90
N PHE A 734 5.08 2.42 -38.66
CA PHE A 734 5.03 1.40 -39.70
C PHE A 734 3.69 0.70 -39.66
N ARG A 735 3.07 0.48 -40.81
CA ARG A 735 1.76 -0.19 -40.90
C ARG A 735 1.94 -1.60 -41.45
N PHE A 736 1.50 -2.61 -40.69
CA PHE A 736 1.40 -4.00 -41.12
C PHE A 736 0.01 -4.28 -41.70
N GLY A 737 -0.05 -4.52 -43.02
CA GLY A 737 -1.30 -4.66 -43.76
C GLY A 737 -2.17 -3.41 -43.66
N GLU A 738 -3.46 -3.60 -43.37
CA GLU A 738 -4.45 -2.51 -43.26
C GLU A 738 -4.83 -2.20 -41.80
N SER A 739 -4.51 -3.08 -40.85
CA SER A 739 -5.15 -3.09 -39.53
C SER A 739 -4.27 -2.70 -38.34
N ILE A 740 -2.96 -2.91 -38.43
CA ILE A 740 -2.05 -2.77 -37.27
C ILE A 740 -0.92 -1.80 -37.61
N GLU A 741 -0.71 -0.83 -36.74
CA GLU A 741 0.37 0.14 -36.83
C GLU A 741 1.36 -0.06 -35.69
N LEU A 742 2.64 -0.25 -35.99
CA LEU A 742 3.72 -0.18 -35.02
C LEU A 742 4.05 1.28 -34.75
N THR A 743 3.90 1.68 -33.49
CA THR A 743 4.02 3.06 -33.02
C THR A 743 5.18 3.29 -32.06
N GLY A 744 5.89 2.23 -31.66
CA GLY A 744 6.98 2.34 -30.72
C GLY A 744 7.84 1.08 -30.66
N ILE A 745 9.15 1.27 -30.49
CA ILE A 745 10.14 0.21 -30.32
C ILE A 745 10.98 0.51 -29.09
N TYR A 746 11.18 -0.47 -28.22
CA TYR A 746 12.15 -0.40 -27.14
C TYR A 746 13.06 -1.61 -27.19
N LEU A 747 14.36 -1.36 -27.39
CA LEU A 747 15.44 -2.33 -27.33
C LEU A 747 16.22 -2.07 -26.05
N GLY A 748 16.02 -2.90 -25.03
CA GLY A 748 16.61 -2.66 -23.71
C GLY A 748 18.13 -2.80 -23.70
N SER A 749 18.65 -3.75 -24.47
CA SER A 749 20.08 -3.87 -24.78
C SER A 749 20.19 -4.23 -26.26
N THR A 750 21.13 -3.59 -26.96
CA THR A 750 21.52 -3.98 -28.31
C THR A 750 22.72 -4.91 -28.31
N SER A 751 23.22 -5.33 -27.15
CA SER A 751 24.33 -6.29 -27.03
C SER A 751 23.92 -7.59 -26.36
N SER A 752 24.47 -8.70 -26.85
CA SER A 752 24.29 -10.03 -26.25
C SER A 752 25.50 -10.93 -26.53
N THR A 753 25.51 -12.14 -25.97
CA THR A 753 26.50 -13.17 -26.28
C THR A 753 25.84 -14.32 -27.05
N PRO A 754 26.60 -15.14 -27.79
CA PRO A 754 26.07 -16.40 -28.31
C PRO A 754 25.44 -17.24 -27.19
N GLY A 755 24.25 -17.79 -27.44
CA GLY A 755 23.46 -18.50 -26.42
C GLY A 755 22.69 -17.59 -25.45
N GLY A 756 22.89 -16.28 -25.53
CA GLY A 756 22.13 -15.27 -24.79
C GLY A 756 20.79 -14.94 -25.44
N HIS A 757 20.29 -13.72 -25.18
CA HIS A 757 19.04 -13.22 -25.77
C HIS A 757 19.05 -11.70 -25.95
N ILE A 758 18.09 -11.20 -26.73
CA ILE A 758 17.74 -9.78 -26.86
C ILE A 758 16.31 -9.58 -26.40
N ASP A 759 16.12 -8.62 -25.49
CA ASP A 759 14.80 -8.21 -25.02
C ASP A 759 14.29 -7.05 -25.88
N LEU A 760 13.10 -7.25 -26.44
CA LEU A 760 12.42 -6.30 -27.33
C LEU A 760 11.02 -6.04 -26.79
N SER A 761 10.61 -4.77 -26.75
CA SER A 761 9.20 -4.41 -26.57
C SER A 761 8.71 -3.65 -27.79
N LEU A 762 7.49 -3.95 -28.23
CA LEU A 762 6.83 -3.29 -29.37
C LEU A 762 5.47 -2.74 -28.95
N ARG A 763 5.17 -1.52 -29.39
CA ARG A 763 3.87 -0.86 -29.18
C ARG A 763 3.09 -0.79 -30.49
N TYR A 764 1.87 -1.32 -30.46
CA TYR A 764 0.97 -1.34 -31.60
C TYR A 764 -0.27 -0.47 -31.35
N ARG A 765 -0.79 0.11 -32.42
CA ARG A 765 -2.11 0.75 -32.47
C ARG A 765 -2.97 0.04 -33.49
N VAL A 766 -4.21 -0.24 -33.12
CA VAL A 766 -5.18 -0.91 -33.98
C VAL A 766 -5.94 0.15 -34.77
N ILE A 767 -5.64 0.30 -36.05
CA ILE A 767 -6.26 1.31 -36.93
C ILE A 767 -7.50 0.77 -37.65
N GLN A 768 -7.61 -0.55 -37.76
CA GLN A 768 -8.81 -1.27 -38.19
C GLN A 768 -8.86 -2.61 -37.45
N GLN A 769 -10.06 -3.14 -37.16
CA GLN A 769 -10.18 -4.44 -36.52
C GLN A 769 -9.59 -5.54 -37.43
N PRO A 770 -8.55 -6.27 -36.99
CA PRO A 770 -8.01 -7.39 -37.73
C PRO A 770 -9.09 -8.44 -37.99
N GLN A 771 -9.15 -8.96 -39.23
CA GLN A 771 -10.09 -10.05 -39.57
C GLN A 771 -9.47 -11.44 -39.36
N LYS A 772 -8.17 -11.48 -39.11
CA LYS A 772 -7.37 -12.69 -39.01
C LYS A 772 -6.49 -12.64 -37.76
N ASP A 773 -6.00 -13.81 -37.38
CA ASP A 773 -5.03 -13.98 -36.31
C ASP A 773 -3.62 -13.97 -36.90
N TYR A 774 -2.87 -12.94 -36.54
CA TYR A 774 -1.52 -12.70 -37.04
C TYR A 774 -0.47 -13.18 -36.06
N THR A 775 0.61 -13.71 -36.60
CA THR A 775 1.83 -14.07 -35.87
C THR A 775 2.91 -13.06 -36.21
N LEU A 776 3.54 -12.51 -35.18
CA LEU A 776 4.75 -11.70 -35.28
C LEU A 776 5.95 -12.63 -35.44
N PHE A 777 6.85 -12.30 -36.37
CA PHE A 777 8.17 -12.91 -36.43
C PHE A 777 9.24 -11.86 -36.14
N LEU A 778 10.26 -12.29 -35.40
CA LEU A 778 11.43 -11.52 -35.00
C LEU A 778 12.65 -12.32 -35.46
N GLN A 779 13.50 -11.74 -36.31
CA GLN A 779 14.62 -12.45 -36.92
C GLN A 779 15.89 -11.62 -36.88
N ILE A 780 16.99 -12.21 -36.41
CA ILE A 780 18.33 -11.64 -36.50
C ILE A 780 19.05 -12.44 -37.58
N ILE A 781 19.40 -11.79 -38.67
CA ILE A 781 19.94 -12.45 -39.87
C ILE A 781 21.35 -11.94 -40.10
N GLY A 782 22.31 -12.86 -40.14
CA GLY A 782 23.72 -12.59 -40.41
C GLY A 782 24.11 -12.74 -41.87
N GLU A 783 25.42 -12.67 -42.13
CA GLU A 783 25.98 -12.86 -43.47
C GLU A 783 25.53 -14.21 -44.08
N ASN A 784 25.38 -14.24 -45.41
CA ASN A 784 24.90 -15.40 -46.17
C ASN A 784 23.49 -15.89 -45.75
N HIS A 785 22.63 -15.01 -45.23
CA HIS A 785 21.28 -15.33 -44.74
C HIS A 785 21.25 -16.35 -43.61
N ARG A 786 22.35 -16.48 -42.84
CA ARG A 786 22.37 -17.34 -41.67
C ARG A 786 21.48 -16.74 -40.58
N MET A 787 20.51 -17.52 -40.10
CA MET A 787 19.71 -17.13 -38.94
C MET A 787 20.58 -17.17 -37.69
N ILE A 788 20.65 -16.05 -36.97
CA ILE A 788 21.42 -15.86 -35.73
C ILE A 788 20.53 -16.00 -34.51
N GLY A 789 19.28 -15.57 -34.64
CA GLY A 789 18.25 -15.70 -33.62
C GLY A 789 16.88 -15.49 -34.24
N GLN A 790 15.87 -16.18 -33.71
CA GLN A 790 14.51 -16.06 -34.23
C GLN A 790 13.47 -16.30 -33.13
N ARG A 791 12.34 -15.60 -33.23
CA ARG A 791 11.15 -15.87 -32.43
C ARG A 791 9.88 -15.55 -33.24
N ASP A 792 8.96 -16.51 -33.29
CA ASP A 792 7.63 -16.35 -33.91
C ASP A 792 6.56 -16.58 -32.84
N ARG A 793 5.67 -15.60 -32.63
CA ARG A 793 4.60 -15.64 -31.60
C ARG A 793 3.45 -14.67 -31.88
N SER A 794 2.34 -14.85 -31.16
CA SER A 794 1.28 -13.85 -31.10
C SER A 794 1.82 -12.48 -30.62
N PRO A 795 1.37 -11.35 -31.20
CA PRO A 795 1.89 -10.02 -30.89
C PRO A 795 1.78 -9.57 -29.43
N THR A 796 0.90 -10.10 -28.60
CA THR A 796 0.83 -9.67 -27.17
C THR A 796 0.99 -10.80 -26.18
N CYS A 797 1.00 -12.06 -26.64
CA CYS A 797 1.15 -13.24 -25.78
C CYS A 797 0.16 -13.28 -24.58
N ASP A 798 -0.92 -12.49 -24.59
CA ASP A 798 -1.93 -12.36 -23.54
C ASP A 798 -3.11 -13.34 -23.73
N GLY A 799 -2.90 -14.34 -24.58
CA GLY A 799 -3.91 -15.34 -24.95
C GLY A 799 -5.08 -14.79 -25.75
N LYS A 800 -5.00 -13.53 -26.23
CA LYS A 800 -6.06 -12.90 -27.03
C LYS A 800 -5.62 -12.81 -28.50
N PRO A 801 -6.35 -13.49 -29.41
CA PRO A 801 -6.05 -13.43 -30.85
C PRO A 801 -6.20 -12.01 -31.40
N THR A 802 -5.42 -11.64 -32.42
CA THR A 802 -5.47 -10.29 -33.01
C THR A 802 -6.83 -9.97 -33.62
N SER A 803 -7.61 -10.96 -34.07
CA SER A 803 -8.98 -10.77 -34.56
C SER A 803 -9.94 -10.18 -33.50
N THR A 804 -9.61 -10.35 -32.21
CA THR A 804 -10.40 -9.81 -31.09
C THR A 804 -10.01 -8.39 -30.71
N TRP A 805 -8.97 -7.84 -31.32
CA TRP A 805 -8.49 -6.49 -31.03
C TRP A 805 -9.48 -5.45 -31.52
N LYS A 806 -9.78 -4.47 -30.66
CA LYS A 806 -10.71 -3.39 -30.99
C LYS A 806 -9.96 -2.24 -31.65
N ILE A 807 -10.57 -1.64 -32.67
CA ILE A 807 -10.09 -0.40 -33.30
C ILE A 807 -9.86 0.68 -32.24
N GLY A 808 -8.80 1.48 -32.41
CA GLY A 808 -8.40 2.56 -31.50
C GLY A 808 -7.64 2.10 -30.25
N THR A 809 -7.49 0.79 -30.02
CA THR A 809 -6.75 0.30 -28.84
C THR A 809 -5.24 0.28 -29.10
N GLU A 810 -4.47 0.57 -28.04
CA GLU A 810 -3.04 0.33 -28.03
C GLU A 810 -2.72 -1.00 -27.34
N LYS A 811 -1.67 -1.66 -27.84
CA LYS A 811 -1.21 -2.98 -27.41
C LYS A 811 0.30 -2.94 -27.23
N ILE A 812 0.81 -3.57 -26.18
CA ILE A 812 2.25 -3.69 -25.95
C ILE A 812 2.59 -5.16 -25.84
N GLY A 813 3.55 -5.60 -26.65
CA GLY A 813 4.12 -6.94 -26.60
C GLY A 813 5.58 -6.88 -26.15
N THR A 814 5.96 -7.79 -25.27
CA THR A 814 7.34 -7.96 -24.77
C THR A 814 7.86 -9.33 -25.21
N TYR A 815 9.06 -9.38 -25.79
CA TYR A 815 9.61 -10.58 -26.39
C TYR A 815 11.06 -10.78 -25.98
N ARG A 816 11.45 -12.05 -25.87
CA ARG A 816 12.83 -12.48 -25.68
C ARG A 816 13.29 -13.30 -26.88
N ILE A 817 14.16 -12.70 -27.69
CA ILE A 817 14.69 -13.30 -28.91
C ILE A 817 15.95 -14.08 -28.53
N PRO A 818 15.96 -15.42 -28.63
CA PRO A 818 17.11 -16.22 -28.27
C PRO A 818 18.19 -16.11 -29.36
N ILE A 819 19.45 -16.03 -28.94
CA ILE A 819 20.61 -16.08 -29.84
C ILE A 819 21.11 -17.52 -29.89
N PHE A 820 21.31 -18.07 -31.09
CA PHE A 820 21.84 -19.42 -31.23
C PHE A 820 23.27 -19.51 -30.70
N ALA A 821 23.59 -20.59 -30.00
CA ALA A 821 24.86 -20.76 -29.27
C ALA A 821 26.10 -20.78 -30.19
N ASP A 822 25.93 -21.18 -31.46
CA ASP A 822 26.95 -21.26 -32.49
C ASP A 822 27.03 -20.01 -33.38
N SER A 823 26.32 -18.95 -33.01
CA SER A 823 26.30 -17.68 -33.75
C SER A 823 27.67 -16.99 -33.74
N PRO A 824 28.20 -16.53 -34.89
CA PRO A 824 29.43 -15.76 -34.92
C PRO A 824 29.25 -14.40 -34.24
N MET A 825 30.30 -13.91 -33.58
CA MET A 825 30.34 -12.54 -33.06
C MET A 825 30.29 -11.52 -34.21
N GLY A 826 29.65 -10.38 -34.00
CA GLY A 826 29.43 -9.38 -35.04
C GLY A 826 28.21 -8.52 -34.79
N GLN A 827 27.94 -7.58 -35.68
CA GLN A 827 26.76 -6.71 -35.65
C GLN A 827 25.77 -7.18 -36.72
N TYR A 828 24.51 -7.38 -36.34
CA TYR A 828 23.48 -7.98 -37.18
C TYR A 828 22.16 -7.22 -37.11
N PRO A 829 21.46 -7.00 -38.23
CA PRO A 829 20.17 -6.35 -38.23
C PRO A 829 19.08 -7.23 -37.61
N LEU A 830 18.23 -6.62 -36.79
CA LEU A 830 16.99 -7.20 -36.29
C LEU A 830 15.83 -6.82 -37.21
N TRP A 831 15.18 -7.85 -37.75
CA TRP A 831 14.04 -7.77 -38.65
C TRP A 831 12.75 -8.18 -37.95
N ILE A 832 11.67 -7.46 -38.27
CA ILE A 832 10.34 -7.77 -37.77
C ILE A 832 9.30 -7.76 -38.90
N GLY A 833 8.26 -8.56 -38.75
CA GLY A 833 7.06 -8.47 -39.58
C GLY A 833 5.95 -9.35 -39.03
N MET A 834 4.83 -9.42 -39.76
CA MET A 834 3.69 -10.25 -39.39
C MET A 834 3.28 -11.17 -40.54
N TYR A 835 2.66 -12.30 -40.21
CA TYR A 835 2.01 -13.18 -41.17
C TYR A 835 0.69 -13.71 -40.63
N ASP A 836 -0.22 -14.10 -41.52
CA ASP A 836 -1.46 -14.79 -41.16
C ASP A 836 -1.15 -16.17 -40.58
N GLY A 837 -1.48 -16.39 -39.31
CA GLY A 837 -1.14 -17.61 -38.58
C GLY A 837 -1.77 -18.88 -39.17
N SER A 838 -2.83 -18.76 -39.96
CA SER A 838 -3.51 -19.89 -40.60
C SER A 838 -2.95 -20.25 -41.98
N THR A 839 -2.52 -19.26 -42.75
CA THR A 839 -2.07 -19.45 -44.15
C THR A 839 -0.57 -19.33 -44.33
N GLY A 840 0.14 -18.69 -43.40
CA GLY A 840 1.55 -18.34 -43.53
C GLY A 840 1.82 -17.11 -44.41
N GLU A 841 0.77 -16.48 -44.96
CA GLU A 841 0.92 -15.33 -45.85
C GLU A 841 1.48 -14.10 -45.10
N ARG A 842 2.62 -13.57 -45.55
CA ARG A 842 3.27 -12.40 -44.95
C ARG A 842 2.47 -11.12 -45.23
N LEU A 843 2.42 -10.23 -44.25
CA LEU A 843 1.78 -8.93 -44.39
C LEU A 843 2.77 -7.94 -44.99
N LEU A 844 2.29 -7.17 -45.97
CA LEU A 844 3.04 -6.02 -46.49
C LEU A 844 3.17 -4.94 -45.41
N THR A 845 4.34 -4.32 -45.34
CA THR A 845 4.67 -3.26 -44.40
C THR A 845 4.84 -1.93 -45.13
N TYR A 846 4.22 -0.88 -44.60
CA TYR A 846 4.26 0.47 -45.18
C TYR A 846 4.87 1.47 -44.20
N ASP A 847 5.52 2.51 -44.72
CA ASP A 847 6.01 3.63 -43.91
C ASP A 847 4.92 4.69 -43.64
N SER A 848 5.30 5.75 -42.92
CA SER A 848 4.43 6.90 -42.60
C SER A 848 3.86 7.65 -43.82
N SER A 849 4.50 7.54 -45.00
CA SER A 849 4.05 8.15 -46.25
C SER A 849 3.12 7.24 -47.05
N GLY A 850 2.93 5.98 -46.60
CA GLY A 850 2.21 4.95 -47.33
C GLY A 850 3.06 4.22 -48.37
N SER A 851 4.38 4.42 -48.39
CA SER A 851 5.29 3.73 -49.30
C SER A 851 5.51 2.29 -48.83
N LEU A 852 5.47 1.33 -49.77
CA LEU A 852 5.68 -0.08 -49.49
C LEU A 852 7.16 -0.37 -49.19
N LEU A 853 7.44 -0.97 -48.03
CA LEU A 853 8.78 -1.34 -47.59
C LEU A 853 9.12 -2.82 -47.83
N GLY A 854 8.12 -3.66 -48.14
CA GLY A 854 8.26 -5.11 -48.28
C GLY A 854 7.36 -5.86 -47.32
N ASP A 855 7.77 -7.03 -46.85
CA ASP A 855 7.04 -7.88 -45.90
C ASP A 855 7.70 -7.96 -44.50
N ALA A 856 8.83 -7.27 -44.33
CA ALA A 856 9.56 -7.11 -43.09
C ALA A 856 10.28 -5.74 -43.05
N ILE A 857 10.61 -5.27 -41.86
CA ILE A 857 11.38 -4.04 -41.65
C ILE A 857 12.53 -4.30 -40.66
N SER A 858 13.67 -3.64 -40.87
CA SER A 858 14.75 -3.63 -39.90
C SER A 858 14.52 -2.51 -38.88
N ILE A 859 14.70 -2.83 -37.60
CA ILE A 859 14.40 -1.92 -36.47
C ILE A 859 15.62 -1.55 -35.64
N GLY A 860 16.82 -1.88 -36.13
CA GLY A 860 18.09 -1.63 -35.45
C GLY A 860 19.03 -2.82 -35.55
N ASP A 861 20.26 -2.61 -35.11
CA ASP A 861 21.29 -3.63 -35.08
C ASP A 861 21.53 -4.16 -33.67
N VAL A 862 21.89 -5.44 -33.62
CA VAL A 862 22.29 -6.17 -32.42
C VAL A 862 23.76 -6.57 -32.54
N THR A 863 24.55 -6.34 -31.51
CA THR A 863 25.96 -6.71 -31.41
C THR A 863 26.13 -7.97 -30.57
N LEU A 864 26.81 -8.98 -31.12
CA LEU A 864 27.23 -10.18 -30.41
C LEU A 864 28.71 -10.11 -30.06
N SER A 865 29.04 -10.19 -28.77
CA SER A 865 30.40 -10.13 -28.23
C SER A 865 30.71 -11.32 -27.30
N SER A 866 31.99 -11.50 -26.95
CA SER A 866 32.46 -12.55 -26.03
C SER A 866 32.11 -12.28 -24.57
N SER A 867 31.81 -11.03 -24.22
CA SER A 867 31.32 -10.60 -22.91
C SER A 867 30.37 -9.42 -23.10
N LEU A 868 29.32 -9.32 -22.28
CA LEU A 868 28.49 -8.13 -22.21
C LEU A 868 29.38 -6.93 -21.82
N SER A 869 29.49 -5.94 -22.70
CA SER A 869 30.20 -4.70 -22.39
C SER A 869 29.44 -3.98 -21.28
N SER A 870 30.10 -3.71 -20.17
CA SER A 870 29.57 -2.93 -19.05
C SER A 870 29.49 -1.44 -19.40
N GLU A 871 28.73 -1.09 -20.43
CA GLU A 871 28.39 0.29 -20.77
C GLU A 871 26.86 0.45 -20.76
N GLN A 872 26.31 0.80 -19.61
CA GLN A 872 25.62 2.09 -19.36
C GLN A 872 25.15 2.16 -17.91
#